data_AF-A0A535IZ48-F1
#
_entry.id   AF-A0A535IZ48-F1
#
_cell.length_a   1.000
_cell.length_b   1.000
_cell.length_c   1.000
_cell.angle_alpha   90.00
_cell.angle_beta   90.00
_cell.angle_gamma   90.00
#
_symmetry.space_group_name_H-M   'P 1'
#
loop_
_entity.id
_entity.type
_entity.pdbx_description
1 polymer ?
#
loop_
_entity_poly.entity_id
_entity_poly.type
_entity_poly.pdbx_seq_one_letter_code
_entity_poly.pdbx_strand_id
1 'polypeptide(L)'
;MVYKLLLFYIIQDPASIERKKEVIVPQDFKTQQDDHYLMPGTYATNGNRSPQFRVPGASSPKVPETTIYANWLAKQAKHDVLNDDTKEINDYIQEATKVVKVGEKEVATFAPFRPKLSALQTFTRRQVVTLCVIGLLWMIGVLVFRLEMLTIVIGVITVMYTFNLILNLGMAARTFRNSPEEHIDDAIVHALKNANWPMYTILCPLYREAQVVPQFVQAMQSLDYPPEKLQILFLTEANDAETRNAIRALSLPPHFQILVVPDGKPRTKPRACNYGLMHARGSFVVIYDAEDIPDPLQLKKAVLTFAGHGSEVVCVQAKLNFYNIRQNLLTRWFTAEYSAWFDLILPGLQLAGFSLPLGGTSNHFRTAALRALGGWDAYNVTEDCDLGLRLKRYRMSTVILDSTTLEEANSQVKNWLRQRSRWIKGYMQTYLVHMRNPVEDFRKGRLYDLFTYQVVIGSGTAVLFINPLMWVLLGIYIAFGRSVINTYHILFPWPILYLGAFCLIFGNFFYVYLYLLACMRRKQYHLLLWTLFIPVYWLLMSTAAFYALFELLVKPHYWQKTVHGLHLKGKNSSSVAALRAEALASVDEPTMPIPILPGKVSSVDAISSVTISLQAISTQLVPAISRKQKQAQAVAKQSKVRDLWLVATIITACITSVVACRHYFQQHEVLLYGDALSHMRSARSVFDSATPGLAQLGTVWLPLPHILMWPFIWNNFLWYSGLAGSFVSMPCYVIAAIYLFLSARRLTRSSRASFIGTLLFIFNPNVLYLQSTPLSETVCMAALASAGYYFLCWVQDGELKQLIFIAGCTFLATIARYDGWALFLGVFCLIPLVGLMKRQKLLHIEANLVVFSVLGGLGIALWFAWNQIIFGDPLSFQDGPYSSLTQQAAQLKVGKLFTYHNIWQAIRFYTIDASQTIGIVLLALAAVGFIWFILHHRFTPTTFAALVFLMPLPFYLASLYSGNAIIWIPGANPPGASVYMYNVRYGAQMVLPAALFISILVEEASSIPLKHFSSLGQVLLAAVILVQSFLIASQGIISLQEGQYEYACIAQRNIVEYLAEHYDEGKILENMFTTQVDPVEFKGSFKSIIYEGSGQLWLQALKNPANSVEWILVNPDNHNDPVAQHINVNSVAFMSQFTLVIRQNNGILLYHRLGSQPLPDRPAPPSLKFAHHTCT
;
A
#
# COMPACT_ATOMS: atom_id res chain seq x y z
N MET A 1 3.88 13.65 4.05
CA MET A 1 4.19 12.35 3.41
C MET A 1 3.16 11.99 2.34
N VAL A 2 1.85 12.07 2.62
CA VAL A 2 0.73 11.86 1.65
C VAL A 2 0.77 12.87 0.49
N TYR A 3 1.04 14.15 0.76
CA TYR A 3 1.17 15.19 -0.29
C TYR A 3 2.38 14.99 -1.19
N LYS A 4 3.51 14.52 -0.62
CA LYS A 4 4.66 14.07 -1.41
C LYS A 4 4.32 12.80 -2.17
N LEU A 5 3.60 11.81 -1.60
CA LEU A 5 3.18 10.62 -2.34
C LEU A 5 2.22 10.94 -3.50
N LEU A 6 1.31 11.91 -3.35
CA LEU A 6 0.40 12.37 -4.39
C LEU A 6 1.13 13.19 -5.47
N LEU A 7 1.88 14.25 -5.12
CA LEU A 7 2.66 15.02 -6.12
C LEU A 7 3.76 14.19 -6.80
N PHE A 8 4.38 13.26 -6.07
CA PHE A 8 5.41 12.36 -6.61
C PHE A 8 4.79 11.30 -7.53
N TYR A 9 3.49 11.01 -7.42
CA TYR A 9 2.76 10.16 -8.38
C TYR A 9 2.19 10.94 -9.57
N ILE A 10 1.72 12.18 -9.37
CA ILE A 10 1.14 13.03 -10.44
C ILE A 10 2.23 13.50 -11.41
N ILE A 11 3.47 13.71 -10.93
CA ILE A 11 4.60 14.13 -11.77
C ILE A 11 5.41 12.92 -12.29
N GLN A 12 5.18 11.70 -11.78
CA GLN A 12 5.79 10.47 -12.32
C GLN A 12 4.83 9.62 -13.17
N ASP A 13 4.84 9.88 -14.47
CA ASP A 13 4.82 8.79 -15.45
C ASP A 13 6.09 7.93 -15.18
N PRO A 14 6.06 6.57 -15.10
CA PRO A 14 6.91 5.80 -14.20
C PRO A 14 8.39 5.68 -14.62
N ALA A 15 9.16 6.77 -14.60
CA ALA A 15 10.53 6.79 -15.11
C ALA A 15 11.42 7.94 -14.60
N SER A 16 11.44 8.30 -13.31
CA SER A 16 12.42 9.31 -12.84
C SER A 16 12.92 9.14 -11.42
N ILE A 17 13.89 8.25 -11.18
CA ILE A 17 15.03 8.50 -10.28
C ILE A 17 16.17 7.58 -10.76
N GLU A 18 17.17 8.13 -11.44
CA GLU A 18 18.56 7.66 -11.36
C GLU A 18 19.42 8.91 -11.15
N ARG A 19 19.85 9.15 -9.90
CA ARG A 19 20.98 10.05 -9.66
C ARG A 19 22.25 9.28 -9.97
N LYS A 20 23.09 9.85 -10.84
CA LYS A 20 24.47 9.44 -11.08
C LYS A 20 25.19 9.19 -9.75
N LYS A 21 25.71 7.97 -9.56
CA LYS A 21 26.88 7.74 -8.71
C LYS A 21 28.09 7.81 -9.62
N GLU A 22 28.82 8.92 -9.53
CA GLU A 22 30.20 8.99 -10.01
C GLU A 22 31.02 7.99 -9.20
N VAL A 23 31.51 6.95 -9.87
CA VAL A 23 32.55 6.09 -9.34
C VAL A 23 33.86 6.80 -9.63
N ILE A 24 34.45 7.38 -8.59
CA ILE A 24 35.85 7.80 -8.59
C ILE A 24 36.67 6.50 -8.64
N VAL A 25 37.24 6.21 -9.81
CA VAL A 25 38.28 5.20 -9.99
C VAL A 25 39.63 5.91 -9.83
N PRO A 26 40.52 5.46 -8.92
CA PRO A 26 41.88 5.96 -8.91
C PRO A 26 42.60 5.53 -10.19
N GLN A 27 43.09 6.50 -10.95
CA GLN A 27 44.12 6.30 -11.96
C GLN A 27 45.37 5.79 -11.27
N ASP A 28 45.90 4.65 -11.72
CA ASP A 28 47.31 4.50 -12.08
C ASP A 28 47.53 3.08 -12.60
N PHE A 29 47.89 2.96 -13.87
CA PHE A 29 48.98 2.09 -14.38
C PHE A 29 49.04 2.28 -15.91
N LYS A 30 50.06 3.01 -16.36
CA LYS A 30 50.50 3.10 -17.75
C LYS A 30 51.11 1.76 -18.18
N THR A 31 50.87 1.34 -19.43
CA THR A 31 51.92 1.07 -20.44
C THR A 31 51.33 0.55 -21.77
N GLN A 32 51.76 1.22 -22.85
CA GLN A 32 52.04 0.77 -24.24
C GLN A 32 50.94 0.05 -25.05
N GLN A 33 50.38 0.67 -26.12
CA GLN A 33 50.90 0.99 -27.47
C GLN A 33 50.70 -0.14 -28.52
N ASP A 34 50.21 0.33 -29.67
CA ASP A 34 50.31 -0.18 -31.04
C ASP A 34 49.17 -1.03 -31.63
N ASP A 35 48.43 -0.34 -32.52
CA ASP A 35 48.19 -0.62 -33.95
C ASP A 35 47.40 -1.87 -34.40
N HIS A 36 46.30 -1.65 -35.15
CA HIS A 36 46.27 -1.68 -36.63
C HIS A 36 44.90 -2.05 -37.28
N TYR A 37 44.60 -1.33 -38.39
CA TYR A 37 43.73 -1.60 -39.56
C TYR A 37 42.22 -1.91 -39.37
N LEU A 38 41.28 -1.03 -39.78
CA LEU A 38 40.81 -0.63 -41.14
C LEU A 38 39.69 -1.53 -41.73
N MET A 39 38.53 -0.89 -41.94
CA MET A 39 37.38 -1.32 -42.74
C MET A 39 37.52 -0.85 -44.21
N PRO A 40 36.80 -1.48 -45.15
CA PRO A 40 36.00 -0.72 -46.14
C PRO A 40 34.63 -1.40 -46.41
N GLY A 41 33.58 -0.80 -46.97
CA GLY A 41 33.32 0.50 -47.57
C GLY A 41 31.92 0.49 -48.25
N THR A 42 31.28 1.67 -48.26
CA THR A 42 30.37 2.28 -49.28
C THR A 42 29.16 1.55 -49.90
N TYR A 43 27.99 2.19 -49.78
CA TYR A 43 26.76 1.98 -50.57
C TYR A 43 26.55 3.10 -51.60
N ALA A 44 26.02 2.74 -52.77
CA ALA A 44 25.60 3.64 -53.85
C ALA A 44 24.06 3.70 -54.00
N THR A 45 23.60 4.81 -54.57
CA THR A 45 22.23 5.30 -54.78
C THR A 45 21.56 4.77 -56.06
N ASN A 46 20.23 4.60 -56.05
CA ASN A 46 19.32 4.98 -57.15
C ASN A 46 17.83 4.74 -56.77
N GLY A 47 16.91 5.54 -57.31
CA GLY A 47 15.47 5.47 -57.04
C GLY A 47 14.57 5.49 -58.28
N ASN A 48 13.28 5.15 -58.12
CA ASN A 48 12.09 5.82 -58.71
C ASN A 48 10.77 5.04 -58.45
N ARG A 49 9.68 5.79 -58.16
CA ARG A 49 8.20 5.66 -58.46
C ARG A 49 7.52 4.27 -58.30
N SER A 50 6.34 4.03 -57.71
CA SER A 50 5.06 4.76 -57.45
C SER A 50 4.14 3.85 -56.54
N PRO A 51 2.91 4.24 -56.13
CA PRO A 51 2.33 3.88 -54.82
C PRO A 51 1.46 2.61 -54.80
N GLN A 52 1.61 1.77 -53.77
CA GLN A 52 0.61 0.77 -53.39
C GLN A 52 0.44 0.70 -51.86
N PHE A 53 -0.82 0.78 -51.44
CA PHE A 53 -1.28 0.57 -50.08
C PHE A 53 -0.92 -0.83 -49.55
N ARG A 54 -0.31 -0.92 -48.35
CA ARG A 54 -0.54 -2.03 -47.38
C ARG A 54 -0.10 -1.66 -45.95
N VAL A 55 -0.93 -2.14 -45.02
CA VAL A 55 -1.01 -2.13 -43.54
C VAL A 55 0.29 -2.54 -42.81
N PRO A 56 0.50 -2.19 -41.51
CA PRO A 56 1.82 -2.01 -40.90
C PRO A 56 2.39 -3.26 -40.21
N GLY A 57 3.72 -3.34 -40.14
CA GLY A 57 4.43 -4.18 -39.18
C GLY A 57 5.64 -4.91 -39.75
N ALA A 58 6.76 -4.21 -39.91
CA ALA A 58 8.06 -4.87 -40.08
C ALA A 58 9.15 -4.05 -39.38
N SER A 59 9.39 -4.38 -38.11
CA SER A 59 10.65 -4.03 -37.45
C SER A 59 11.79 -4.85 -38.08
N SER A 60 12.93 -4.21 -38.32
CA SER A 60 14.22 -4.82 -38.71
C SER A 60 14.53 -6.12 -37.95
N PRO A 61 15.23 -7.10 -38.53
CA PRO A 61 15.33 -8.45 -38.00
C PRO A 61 16.10 -8.47 -36.66
N LYS A 62 15.35 -8.66 -35.58
CA LYS A 62 15.87 -9.02 -34.26
C LYS A 62 16.52 -10.40 -34.38
N VAL A 63 17.74 -10.57 -33.87
CA VAL A 63 18.21 -11.93 -33.53
C VAL A 63 17.22 -12.49 -32.50
N PRO A 64 16.56 -13.63 -32.73
CA PRO A 64 15.62 -14.21 -31.78
C PRO A 64 16.30 -14.48 -30.43
N GLU A 65 15.66 -14.15 -29.30
CA GLU A 65 16.18 -14.44 -27.95
C GLU A 65 16.56 -15.93 -27.78
N THR A 66 15.85 -16.81 -28.50
CA THR A 66 16.14 -18.24 -28.58
C THR A 66 17.54 -18.55 -29.09
N THR A 67 18.06 -17.81 -30.08
CA THR A 67 19.42 -18.01 -30.60
C THR A 67 20.48 -17.67 -29.56
N ILE A 68 20.24 -16.65 -28.73
CA ILE A 68 21.17 -16.23 -27.68
C ILE A 68 21.25 -17.30 -26.59
N TYR A 69 20.09 -17.78 -26.12
CA TYR A 69 20.03 -18.87 -25.14
C TYR A 69 20.61 -20.18 -25.69
N ALA A 70 20.33 -20.54 -26.95
CA ALA A 70 20.90 -21.72 -27.59
C ALA A 70 22.43 -21.68 -27.62
N ASN A 71 23.02 -20.54 -27.96
CA ASN A 71 24.47 -20.34 -27.95
C ASN A 71 25.07 -20.45 -26.55
N TRP A 72 24.39 -19.90 -25.54
CA TRP A 72 24.83 -20.03 -24.15
C TRP A 72 24.76 -21.48 -23.66
N LEU A 73 23.66 -22.19 -23.95
CA LEU A 73 23.50 -23.62 -23.62
C LEU A 73 24.59 -24.47 -24.28
N ALA A 74 24.92 -24.22 -25.54
CA ALA A 74 26.01 -24.91 -26.22
C ALA A 74 27.38 -24.67 -25.56
N LYS A 75 27.65 -23.45 -25.07
CA LYS A 75 28.86 -23.14 -24.30
C LYS A 75 28.86 -23.83 -22.93
N GLN A 76 27.74 -23.81 -22.22
CA GLN A 76 27.59 -24.51 -20.94
C GLN A 76 27.80 -26.00 -21.09
N ALA A 77 27.20 -26.62 -22.11
CA ALA A 77 27.38 -28.05 -22.35
C ALA A 77 28.83 -28.41 -22.72
N LYS A 78 29.54 -27.56 -23.49
CA LYS A 78 30.98 -27.74 -23.73
C LYS A 78 31.80 -27.60 -22.45
N HIS A 79 31.45 -26.63 -21.61
CA HIS A 79 32.09 -26.45 -20.30
C HIS A 79 31.86 -27.68 -19.41
N ASP A 80 30.63 -28.19 -19.31
CA ASP A 80 30.29 -29.39 -18.51
C ASP A 80 31.07 -30.64 -18.96
N VAL A 81 31.42 -30.75 -20.25
CA VAL A 81 32.23 -31.87 -20.79
C VAL A 81 33.72 -31.67 -20.53
N LEU A 82 34.22 -30.43 -20.57
CA LEU A 82 35.64 -30.11 -20.37
C LEU A 82 36.03 -30.08 -18.88
N ASN A 83 35.11 -29.65 -18.01
CA ASN A 83 35.26 -29.59 -16.56
C ASN A 83 34.63 -30.81 -15.90
N ASP A 84 34.96 -32.02 -16.36
CA ASP A 84 34.75 -33.24 -15.56
C ASP A 84 35.73 -33.23 -14.36
N ASP A 85 35.56 -32.21 -13.49
CA ASP A 85 36.42 -31.80 -12.39
C ASP A 85 36.29 -32.79 -11.22
N THR A 86 36.57 -34.05 -11.52
CA THR A 86 36.65 -35.17 -10.59
C THR A 86 37.52 -34.79 -9.38
N LYS A 87 38.53 -33.94 -9.59
CA LYS A 87 39.38 -33.40 -8.53
C LYS A 87 38.63 -32.47 -7.56
N GLU A 88 37.90 -31.46 -8.03
CA GLU A 88 37.14 -30.55 -7.15
C GLU A 88 36.06 -31.31 -6.37
N ILE A 89 35.39 -32.26 -7.03
CA ILE A 89 34.40 -33.13 -6.41
C ILE A 89 35.05 -33.99 -5.31
N ASN A 90 36.18 -34.62 -5.60
CA ASN A 90 36.92 -35.43 -4.63
C ASN A 90 37.43 -34.59 -3.45
N ASP A 91 37.95 -33.38 -3.70
CA ASP A 91 38.41 -32.46 -2.65
C ASP A 91 37.24 -32.05 -1.74
N TYR A 92 36.08 -31.74 -2.33
CA TYR A 92 34.85 -31.46 -1.57
C TYR A 92 34.41 -32.67 -0.74
N ILE A 93 34.37 -33.86 -1.33
CA ILE A 93 33.98 -35.10 -0.63
C ILE A 93 34.94 -35.38 0.53
N GLN A 94 36.26 -35.21 0.30
CA GLN A 94 37.27 -35.41 1.33
C GLN A 94 37.08 -34.46 2.51
N GLU A 95 36.75 -33.19 2.26
CA GLU A 95 36.45 -32.22 3.33
C GLU A 95 35.10 -32.51 4.01
N ALA A 96 34.08 -32.88 3.23
CA ALA A 96 32.72 -33.14 3.69
C ALA A 96 32.61 -34.40 4.59
N THR A 97 33.51 -35.36 4.39
CA THR A 97 33.56 -36.62 5.17
C THR A 97 34.38 -36.50 6.45
N LYS A 98 35.08 -35.39 6.70
CA LYS A 98 35.83 -35.18 7.95
C LYS A 98 34.89 -35.15 9.15
N VAL A 99 35.23 -35.94 10.17
CA VAL A 99 34.57 -35.89 11.48
C VAL A 99 35.22 -34.79 12.32
N VAL A 100 34.42 -33.81 12.75
CA VAL A 100 34.91 -32.69 13.56
C VAL A 100 34.51 -32.90 15.01
N LYS A 101 35.45 -32.71 15.94
CA LYS A 101 35.19 -32.75 17.37
C LYS A 101 34.84 -31.37 17.90
N VAL A 102 33.62 -31.19 18.40
CA VAL A 102 33.16 -29.93 19.02
C VAL A 102 32.83 -30.20 20.49
N GLY A 103 33.75 -29.81 21.38
CA GLY A 103 33.72 -30.24 22.77
C GLY A 103 33.96 -31.75 22.88
N GLU A 104 33.03 -32.49 23.50
CA GLU A 104 33.10 -33.95 23.63
C GLU A 104 32.38 -34.71 22.51
N LYS A 105 31.69 -34.02 21.60
CA LYS A 105 30.87 -34.65 20.56
C LYS A 105 31.62 -34.72 19.23
N GLU A 106 31.60 -35.91 18.63
CA GLU A 106 31.97 -36.13 17.24
C GLU A 106 30.81 -35.76 16.32
N VAL A 107 31.09 -34.95 15.32
CA VAL A 107 30.09 -34.37 14.42
C VAL A 107 30.45 -34.70 12.98
N ALA A 108 29.54 -35.40 12.30
CA ALA A 108 29.60 -35.69 10.87
C ALA A 108 28.41 -35.03 10.16
N THR A 109 28.69 -33.99 9.36
CA THR A 109 27.65 -33.18 8.68
C THR A 109 27.49 -33.51 7.20
N PHE A 110 28.36 -34.35 6.63
CA PHE A 110 28.45 -34.64 5.20
C PHE A 110 28.64 -33.40 4.33
N ALA A 111 29.22 -32.35 4.92
CA ALA A 111 29.56 -31.10 4.29
C ALA A 111 30.66 -30.42 5.13
N PRO A 112 31.52 -29.58 4.52
CA PRO A 112 32.57 -28.85 5.23
C PRO A 112 32.02 -28.09 6.44
N PHE A 113 32.41 -28.51 7.65
CA PHE A 113 31.83 -27.99 8.88
C PHE A 113 32.29 -26.56 9.19
N ARG A 114 31.35 -25.67 9.52
CA ARG A 114 31.62 -24.24 9.80
C ARG A 114 31.15 -23.85 11.20
N PRO A 115 32.00 -23.94 12.23
CA PRO A 115 31.60 -23.74 13.63
C PRO A 115 30.93 -22.36 13.87
N LYS A 116 31.48 -21.31 13.25
CA LYS A 116 31.01 -19.92 13.43
C LYS A 116 29.62 -19.66 12.84
N LEU A 117 29.18 -20.45 11.87
CA LEU A 117 27.89 -20.31 11.18
C LEU A 117 26.97 -21.53 11.39
N SER A 118 27.39 -22.53 12.17
CA SER A 118 26.54 -23.68 12.48
C SER A 118 25.72 -23.43 13.74
N ALA A 119 24.46 -23.84 13.69
CA ALA A 119 23.50 -23.76 14.76
C ALA A 119 23.71 -24.79 15.87
N LEU A 120 24.67 -25.72 15.71
CA LEU A 120 25.11 -26.68 16.75
C LEU A 120 25.29 -26.00 18.11
N GLN A 121 25.91 -24.81 18.13
CA GLN A 121 25.94 -23.95 19.31
C GLN A 121 24.88 -22.86 19.21
N THR A 122 23.60 -23.15 19.46
CA THR A 122 22.53 -22.16 19.26
C THR A 122 22.73 -20.88 20.09
N PHE A 123 23.07 -21.03 21.37
CA PHE A 123 23.39 -19.91 22.25
C PHE A 123 24.89 -19.86 22.55
N THR A 124 25.51 -18.71 22.36
CA THR A 124 26.86 -18.47 22.90
C THR A 124 26.77 -17.93 24.32
N ARG A 125 27.77 -18.22 25.18
CA ARG A 125 27.82 -17.70 26.55
C ARG A 125 27.72 -16.18 26.60
N ARG A 126 28.35 -15.48 25.64
CA ARG A 126 28.25 -14.02 25.51
C ARG A 126 26.82 -13.56 25.25
N GLN A 127 26.11 -14.19 24.31
CA GLN A 127 24.72 -13.84 24.03
C GLN A 127 23.80 -14.07 25.23
N VAL A 128 23.96 -15.20 25.94
CA VAL A 128 23.17 -15.47 27.15
C VAL A 128 23.43 -14.39 28.21
N VAL A 129 24.70 -14.08 28.49
CA VAL A 129 25.05 -13.01 29.44
C VAL A 129 24.48 -11.67 28.98
N THR A 130 24.62 -11.30 27.72
CA THR A 130 24.05 -10.04 27.17
C THR A 130 22.53 -9.98 27.32
N LEU A 131 21.81 -11.06 26.99
CA LEU A 131 20.36 -11.13 27.13
C LEU A 131 19.93 -11.06 28.61
N CYS A 132 20.63 -11.76 29.50
CA CYS A 132 20.39 -11.68 30.94
C CYS A 132 20.65 -10.28 31.49
N VAL A 133 21.73 -9.61 31.05
CA VAL A 133 22.03 -8.22 31.44
C VAL A 133 20.96 -7.27 30.92
N ILE A 134 20.53 -7.38 29.66
CA ILE A 134 19.44 -6.57 29.11
C ILE A 134 18.15 -6.80 29.91
N GLY A 135 17.81 -8.06 30.22
CA GLY A 135 16.65 -8.41 31.02
C GLY A 135 16.73 -7.87 32.46
N LEU A 136 17.89 -7.98 33.10
CA LEU A 136 18.12 -7.44 34.45
C LEU A 136 18.04 -5.91 34.47
N LEU A 137 18.68 -5.23 33.51
CA LEU A 137 18.59 -3.77 33.36
C LEU A 137 17.15 -3.33 33.10
N TRP A 138 16.40 -4.08 32.30
CA TRP A 138 14.98 -3.83 32.07
C TRP A 138 14.17 -3.98 33.37
N MET A 139 14.39 -5.05 34.14
CA MET A 139 13.74 -5.27 35.45
C MET A 139 14.09 -4.16 36.46
N ILE A 140 15.37 -3.77 36.56
CA ILE A 140 15.81 -2.64 37.39
C ILE A 140 15.13 -1.35 36.91
N GLY A 141 15.04 -1.14 35.60
CA GLY A 141 14.32 0.00 35.02
C GLY A 141 12.85 0.02 35.41
N VAL A 142 12.16 -1.12 35.40
CA VAL A 142 10.77 -1.23 35.86
C VAL A 142 10.66 -0.97 37.37
N LEU A 143 11.62 -1.41 38.18
CA LEU A 143 11.61 -1.16 39.63
C LEU A 143 11.88 0.33 39.97
N VAL A 144 12.80 0.97 39.25
CA VAL A 144 13.23 2.37 39.48
C VAL A 144 12.26 3.37 38.86
N PHE A 145 11.92 3.20 37.57
CA PHE A 145 11.13 4.12 36.76
C PHE A 145 9.66 3.66 36.56
N ARG A 146 9.26 2.52 37.13
CA ARG A 146 7.87 2.04 37.18
C ARG A 146 7.17 2.09 35.80
N LEU A 147 6.16 2.94 35.66
CA LEU A 147 5.36 3.08 34.43
C LEU A 147 6.14 3.74 33.30
N GLU A 148 7.11 4.62 33.58
CA GLU A 148 7.90 5.30 32.54
C GLU A 148 8.72 4.31 31.72
N MET A 149 9.30 3.29 32.37
CA MET A 149 10.02 2.22 31.68
C MET A 149 9.09 1.45 30.73
N LEU A 150 7.86 1.16 31.16
CA LEU A 150 6.86 0.48 30.31
C LEU A 150 6.45 1.36 29.13
N THR A 151 6.27 2.67 29.34
CA THR A 151 6.01 3.64 28.29
C THR A 151 7.14 3.68 27.25
N ILE A 152 8.41 3.66 27.69
CA ILE A 152 9.58 3.59 26.79
C ILE A 152 9.53 2.31 25.95
N VAL A 153 9.23 1.16 26.58
CA VAL A 153 9.14 -0.14 25.88
C VAL A 153 8.03 -0.15 24.84
N ILE A 154 6.84 0.33 25.19
CA ILE A 154 5.71 0.48 24.27
C ILE A 154 6.08 1.44 23.13
N GLY A 155 6.78 2.54 23.43
CA GLY A 155 7.29 3.47 22.44
C GLY A 155 8.22 2.80 21.42
N VAL A 156 9.21 2.04 21.89
CA VAL A 156 10.13 1.26 21.03
C VAL A 156 9.37 0.26 20.17
N ILE A 157 8.43 -0.49 20.76
CA ILE A 157 7.57 -1.44 20.05
C ILE A 157 6.76 -0.74 18.94
N THR A 158 6.17 0.40 19.27
CA THR A 158 5.33 1.19 18.34
C THR A 158 6.15 1.73 17.17
N VAL A 159 7.36 2.22 17.43
CA VAL A 159 8.31 2.65 16.40
C VAL A 159 8.70 1.48 15.51
N MET A 160 9.00 0.31 16.09
CA MET A 160 9.31 -0.90 15.33
C MET A 160 8.15 -1.33 14.42
N TYR A 161 6.90 -1.34 14.93
CA TYR A 161 5.72 -1.64 14.13
C TYR A 161 5.54 -0.67 12.97
N THR A 162 5.65 0.63 13.26
CA THR A 162 5.53 1.68 12.25
C THR A 162 6.56 1.49 11.16
N PHE A 163 7.81 1.24 11.56
CA PHE A 163 8.90 1.03 10.63
C PHE A 163 8.67 -0.20 9.74
N ASN A 164 8.28 -1.32 10.34
CA ASN A 164 7.99 -2.56 9.61
C ASN A 164 6.80 -2.39 8.66
N LEU A 165 5.76 -1.67 9.08
CA LEU A 165 4.60 -1.33 8.25
C LEU A 165 5.00 -0.48 7.04
N ILE A 166 5.78 0.58 7.24
CA ILE A 166 6.27 1.45 6.16
C ILE A 166 7.14 0.65 5.18
N LEU A 167 8.02 -0.21 5.69
CA LEU A 167 8.87 -1.06 4.86
C LEU A 167 8.03 -2.03 4.01
N ASN A 168 7.10 -2.78 4.62
CA ASN A 168 6.25 -3.73 3.90
C ASN A 168 5.35 -3.03 2.87
N LEU A 169 4.80 -1.86 3.21
CA LEU A 169 4.06 -1.02 2.27
C LEU A 169 4.94 -0.61 1.08
N GLY A 170 6.16 -0.16 1.34
CA GLY A 170 7.12 0.21 0.29
C GLY A 170 7.52 -0.97 -0.60
N MET A 171 7.72 -2.15 -0.03
CA MET A 171 8.01 -3.38 -0.75
C MET A 171 6.83 -3.82 -1.63
N ALA A 172 5.63 -3.93 -1.05
CA ALA A 172 4.43 -4.30 -1.78
C ALA A 172 4.14 -3.31 -2.93
N ALA A 173 4.22 -2.00 -2.67
CA ALA A 173 3.99 -0.97 -3.69
C ALA A 173 4.99 -1.07 -4.85
N ARG A 174 6.26 -1.38 -4.57
CA ARG A 174 7.29 -1.60 -5.59
C ARG A 174 7.03 -2.86 -6.42
N THR A 175 6.62 -3.97 -5.79
CA THR A 175 6.23 -5.22 -6.47
C THR A 175 4.95 -5.07 -7.30
N PHE A 176 4.02 -4.17 -6.93
CA PHE A 176 2.88 -3.85 -7.78
C PHE A 176 3.24 -2.95 -8.97
N ARG A 177 4.29 -2.14 -8.84
CA ARG A 177 4.74 -1.23 -9.90
C ARG A 177 5.57 -1.95 -10.95
N ASN A 178 6.42 -2.88 -10.52
CA ASN A 178 7.33 -3.65 -11.36
C ASN A 178 7.09 -5.14 -11.06
N SER A 179 7.14 -6.03 -12.04
CA SER A 179 7.28 -7.47 -11.78
C SER A 179 8.78 -7.78 -11.68
N PRO A 180 9.37 -7.85 -10.48
CA PRO A 180 10.79 -8.12 -10.33
C PRO A 180 11.15 -9.59 -10.52
N GLU A 181 10.15 -10.47 -10.58
CA GLU A 181 10.38 -11.88 -10.81
C GLU A 181 10.92 -12.10 -12.23
N GLU A 182 11.88 -13.01 -12.37
CA GLU A 182 12.35 -13.39 -13.70
C GLU A 182 11.28 -14.23 -14.37
N HIS A 183 10.84 -13.77 -15.53
CA HIS A 183 9.84 -14.44 -16.35
C HIS A 183 10.52 -15.00 -17.59
N ILE A 184 10.42 -16.32 -17.75
CA ILE A 184 10.86 -17.04 -18.94
C ILE A 184 9.61 -17.58 -19.62
N ASP A 185 9.31 -17.06 -20.81
CA ASP A 185 8.15 -17.47 -21.60
C ASP A 185 8.27 -18.96 -21.98
N ASP A 186 7.19 -19.70 -21.78
CA ASP A 186 7.09 -21.12 -22.16
C ASP A 186 7.41 -21.31 -23.65
N ALA A 187 7.06 -20.35 -24.52
CA ALA A 187 7.37 -20.38 -25.94
C ALA A 187 8.89 -20.44 -26.22
N ILE A 188 9.71 -19.75 -25.42
CA ILE A 188 11.17 -19.79 -25.54
C ILE A 188 11.68 -21.18 -25.14
N VAL A 189 11.15 -21.74 -24.05
CA VAL A 189 11.52 -23.08 -23.58
C VAL A 189 11.18 -24.14 -24.63
N HIS A 190 9.98 -24.06 -25.21
CA HIS A 190 9.55 -24.96 -26.28
C HIS A 190 10.37 -24.82 -27.56
N ALA A 191 10.76 -23.60 -27.94
CA ALA A 191 11.65 -23.37 -29.09
C ALA A 191 13.05 -23.97 -28.88
N LEU A 192 13.48 -24.12 -27.62
CA LEU A 192 14.76 -24.74 -27.22
C LEU A 192 14.65 -26.23 -26.91
N LYS A 193 13.57 -26.91 -27.33
CA LYS A 193 13.33 -28.34 -27.03
C LYS A 193 14.53 -29.23 -27.35
N ASN A 194 15.19 -29.00 -28.49
CA ASN A 194 16.32 -29.82 -28.97
C ASN A 194 17.70 -29.21 -28.63
N ALA A 195 17.76 -28.21 -27.74
CA ALA A 195 19.02 -27.64 -27.29
C ALA A 195 19.80 -28.64 -26.41
N ASN A 196 21.12 -28.45 -26.31
CA ASN A 196 21.96 -29.27 -25.43
C ASN A 196 21.86 -28.75 -23.99
N TRP A 197 20.93 -29.31 -23.22
CA TRP A 197 20.69 -28.93 -21.82
C TRP A 197 21.80 -29.46 -20.89
N PRO A 198 22.21 -28.70 -19.85
CA PRO A 198 23.25 -29.10 -18.91
C PRO A 198 22.81 -30.27 -18.00
N MET A 199 23.74 -30.95 -17.35
CA MET A 199 23.40 -31.97 -16.36
C MET A 199 22.70 -31.33 -15.14
N TYR A 200 21.64 -31.96 -14.65
CA TYR A 200 20.85 -31.49 -13.52
C TYR A 200 20.64 -32.59 -12.48
N THR A 201 20.87 -32.30 -11.20
CA THR A 201 20.57 -33.22 -10.10
C THR A 201 19.37 -32.73 -9.28
N ILE A 202 18.42 -33.61 -9.00
CA ILE A 202 17.32 -33.41 -8.06
C ILE A 202 17.63 -34.20 -6.79
N LEU A 203 17.58 -33.53 -5.63
CA LEU A 203 17.67 -34.13 -4.31
C LEU A 203 16.27 -34.26 -3.70
N CYS A 204 15.87 -35.48 -3.40
CA CYS A 204 14.54 -35.79 -2.87
C CYS A 204 14.65 -36.41 -1.46
N PRO A 205 14.67 -35.61 -0.38
CA PRO A 205 14.72 -36.13 0.99
C PRO A 205 13.39 -36.80 1.38
N LEU A 206 13.44 -38.12 1.58
CA LEU A 206 12.28 -38.94 1.94
C LEU A 206 12.52 -39.64 3.29
N TYR A 207 11.66 -39.36 4.27
CA TYR A 207 11.70 -40.02 5.58
C TYR A 207 10.31 -40.29 6.13
N ARG A 208 9.93 -41.57 6.15
CA ARG A 208 8.60 -42.09 6.51
C ARG A 208 7.51 -41.54 5.60
N GLU A 209 7.75 -41.57 4.29
CA GLU A 209 6.90 -40.95 3.26
C GLU A 209 6.28 -41.97 2.30
N ALA A 210 6.30 -43.26 2.63
CA ALA A 210 5.81 -44.34 1.78
C ALA A 210 4.42 -44.10 1.15
N GLN A 211 3.51 -43.40 1.87
CA GLN A 211 2.17 -43.09 1.37
C GLN A 211 2.14 -42.04 0.26
N VAL A 212 3.11 -41.13 0.21
CA VAL A 212 3.17 -40.01 -0.75
C VAL A 212 4.04 -40.35 -1.96
N VAL A 213 4.93 -41.35 -1.83
CA VAL A 213 5.86 -41.80 -2.89
C VAL A 213 5.21 -41.91 -4.28
N PRO A 214 4.04 -42.55 -4.48
CA PRO A 214 3.44 -42.65 -5.81
C PRO A 214 3.12 -41.30 -6.45
N GLN A 215 2.54 -40.37 -5.69
CA GLN A 215 2.26 -39.01 -6.15
C GLN A 215 3.54 -38.25 -6.47
N PHE A 216 4.54 -38.37 -5.58
CA PHE A 216 5.81 -37.68 -5.75
C PHE A 216 6.57 -38.13 -6.99
N VAL A 217 6.63 -39.45 -7.22
CA VAL A 217 7.23 -40.03 -8.43
C VAL A 217 6.51 -39.52 -9.68
N GLN A 218 5.18 -39.47 -9.67
CA GLN A 218 4.42 -38.93 -10.79
C GLN A 218 4.77 -37.46 -11.06
N ALA A 219 4.93 -36.64 -10.02
CA ALA A 219 5.37 -35.26 -10.16
C ALA A 219 6.79 -35.16 -10.76
N MET A 220 7.73 -35.97 -10.28
CA MET A 220 9.09 -36.01 -10.82
C MET A 220 9.15 -36.48 -12.28
N GLN A 221 8.34 -37.47 -12.65
CA GLN A 221 8.22 -37.94 -14.03
C GLN A 221 7.57 -36.91 -14.98
N SER A 222 6.81 -35.95 -14.44
CA SER A 222 6.17 -34.90 -15.25
C SER A 222 7.10 -33.76 -15.64
N LEU A 223 8.31 -33.70 -15.06
CA LEU A 223 9.31 -32.68 -15.39
C LEU A 223 9.79 -32.86 -16.84
N ASP A 224 9.71 -31.79 -17.63
CA ASP A 224 10.22 -31.75 -19.00
C ASP A 224 11.72 -31.43 -18.98
N TYR A 225 12.54 -32.47 -18.85
CA TYR A 225 14.00 -32.42 -18.95
C TYR A 225 14.53 -33.69 -19.63
N PRO A 226 15.62 -33.62 -20.42
CA PRO A 226 16.17 -34.83 -21.05
C PRO A 226 16.60 -35.87 -19.99
N PRO A 227 16.07 -37.11 -20.01
CA PRO A 227 16.35 -38.11 -18.98
C PRO A 227 17.82 -38.45 -18.79
N GLU A 228 18.59 -38.45 -19.88
CA GLU A 228 20.05 -38.68 -19.89
C GLU A 228 20.85 -37.52 -19.28
N LYS A 229 20.23 -36.33 -19.15
CA LYS A 229 20.80 -35.15 -18.50
C LYS A 229 20.27 -34.93 -17.08
N LEU A 230 19.41 -35.83 -16.59
CA LEU A 230 18.76 -35.72 -15.30
C LEU A 230 19.26 -36.80 -14.36
N GLN A 231 19.49 -36.45 -13.10
CA GLN A 231 19.76 -37.38 -12.01
C GLN A 231 18.78 -37.09 -10.88
N ILE A 232 18.04 -38.08 -10.41
CA ILE A 232 17.07 -37.93 -9.31
C ILE A 232 17.52 -38.84 -8.18
N LEU A 233 17.88 -38.24 -7.04
CA LEU A 233 18.39 -38.94 -5.87
C LEU A 233 17.33 -38.97 -4.77
N PHE A 234 16.72 -40.13 -4.54
CA PHE A 234 15.88 -40.37 -3.36
C PHE A 234 16.77 -40.61 -2.14
N LEU A 235 16.81 -39.63 -1.24
CA LEU A 235 17.62 -39.66 -0.03
C LEU A 235 16.78 -40.27 1.09
N THR A 236 17.04 -41.54 1.42
CA THR A 236 16.29 -42.29 2.43
C THR A 236 17.16 -42.61 3.63
N GLU A 237 16.63 -42.46 4.85
CA GLU A 237 17.36 -42.84 6.06
C GLU A 237 17.52 -44.37 6.14
N ALA A 238 18.65 -44.87 6.63
CA ALA A 238 18.93 -46.31 6.72
C ALA A 238 17.80 -47.12 7.38
N ASN A 239 17.11 -46.56 8.38
CA ASN A 239 16.02 -47.21 9.11
C ASN A 239 14.61 -47.06 8.50
N ASP A 240 14.49 -46.55 7.27
CA ASP A 240 13.21 -46.34 6.58
C ASP A 240 13.00 -47.33 5.42
N ALA A 241 12.92 -48.61 5.77
CA ALA A 241 12.70 -49.68 4.79
C ALA A 241 11.33 -49.58 4.09
N GLU A 242 10.30 -49.09 4.79
CA GLU A 242 8.94 -48.94 4.25
C GLU A 242 8.93 -48.00 3.04
N THR A 243 9.57 -46.84 3.14
CA THR A 243 9.65 -45.88 2.02
C THR A 243 10.52 -46.44 0.88
N ARG A 244 11.64 -47.11 1.17
CA ARG A 244 12.47 -47.74 0.13
C ARG A 244 11.73 -48.81 -0.65
N ASN A 245 10.95 -49.64 0.04
CA ASN A 245 10.16 -50.69 -0.60
C ASN A 245 9.05 -50.09 -1.48
N ALA A 246 8.40 -49.02 -1.03
CA ALA A 246 7.42 -48.29 -1.85
C ALA A 246 8.05 -47.72 -3.13
N ILE A 247 9.28 -47.21 -3.08
CA ILE A 247 9.99 -46.71 -4.27
C ILE A 247 10.36 -47.87 -5.21
N ARG A 248 10.91 -48.97 -4.69
CA ARG A 248 11.32 -50.14 -5.48
C ARG A 248 10.15 -50.77 -6.22
N ALA A 249 8.96 -50.79 -5.62
CA ALA A 249 7.75 -51.32 -6.23
C ALA A 249 7.33 -50.59 -7.53
N LEU A 250 7.81 -49.35 -7.76
CA LEU A 250 7.42 -48.54 -8.92
C LEU A 250 8.29 -48.76 -10.18
N SER A 251 9.32 -49.63 -10.12
CA SER A 251 10.17 -50.00 -11.28
C SER A 251 10.67 -48.80 -12.09
N LEU A 252 11.37 -47.87 -11.44
CA LEU A 252 11.73 -46.58 -12.02
C LEU A 252 12.92 -46.66 -13.00
N PRO A 253 13.00 -45.74 -13.98
CA PRO A 253 14.13 -45.67 -14.92
C PRO A 253 15.49 -45.40 -14.25
N PRO A 254 16.63 -45.67 -14.91
CA PRO A 254 17.97 -45.61 -14.31
C PRO A 254 18.42 -44.24 -13.77
N HIS A 255 17.80 -43.15 -14.22
CA HIS A 255 18.10 -41.81 -13.71
C HIS A 255 17.47 -41.55 -12.33
N PHE A 256 16.57 -42.41 -11.86
CA PHE A 256 16.07 -42.43 -10.48
C PHE A 256 16.92 -43.39 -9.64
N GLN A 257 17.54 -42.87 -8.57
CA GLN A 257 18.48 -43.62 -7.74
C GLN A 257 18.10 -43.49 -6.27
N ILE A 258 18.12 -44.61 -5.55
CA ILE A 258 17.94 -44.62 -4.09
C ILE A 258 19.32 -44.47 -3.46
N LEU A 259 19.50 -43.42 -2.67
CA LEU A 259 20.69 -43.18 -1.88
C LEU A 259 20.33 -43.33 -0.39
N VAL A 260 20.90 -44.36 0.24
CA VAL A 260 20.68 -44.63 1.66
C VAL A 260 21.64 -43.78 2.49
N VAL A 261 21.09 -42.84 3.25
CA VAL A 261 21.84 -41.96 4.14
C VAL A 261 22.26 -42.78 5.37
N PRO A 262 23.56 -42.82 5.70
CA PRO A 262 24.05 -43.53 6.89
C PRO A 262 23.39 -43.01 8.16
N ASP A 263 23.22 -43.88 9.17
CA ASP A 263 22.65 -43.44 10.45
C ASP A 263 23.57 -42.39 11.15
N GLY A 264 22.97 -41.49 11.92
CA GLY A 264 23.70 -40.44 12.63
C GLY A 264 22.79 -39.36 13.22
N LYS A 265 23.39 -38.49 14.04
CA LYS A 265 22.69 -37.37 14.69
C LYS A 265 23.30 -36.03 14.23
N PRO A 266 22.47 -35.00 13.95
CA PRO A 266 21.02 -34.98 14.01
C PRO A 266 20.40 -35.63 12.75
N ARG A 267 19.23 -36.27 12.91
CA ARG A 267 18.50 -36.87 11.78
C ARG A 267 17.53 -35.85 11.19
N THR A 268 17.98 -35.17 10.14
CA THR A 268 17.35 -33.95 9.60
C THR A 268 17.48 -33.89 8.08
N LYS A 269 16.54 -33.21 7.41
CA LYS A 269 16.58 -32.90 5.97
C LYS A 269 17.94 -32.34 5.50
N PRO A 270 18.52 -31.27 6.10
CA PRO A 270 19.81 -30.73 5.64
C PRO A 270 20.95 -31.76 5.63
N ARG A 271 21.00 -32.66 6.62
CA ARG A 271 22.02 -33.74 6.68
C ARG A 271 21.87 -34.72 5.50
N ALA A 272 20.64 -35.13 5.20
CA ALA A 272 20.36 -35.99 4.06
C ALA A 272 20.73 -35.29 2.75
N CYS A 273 20.34 -34.02 2.58
CA CYS A 273 20.68 -33.22 1.40
C CYS A 273 22.20 -33.03 1.22
N ASN A 274 22.95 -32.80 2.30
CA ASN A 274 24.41 -32.75 2.26
C ASN A 274 25.02 -34.08 1.77
N TYR A 275 24.48 -35.22 2.25
CA TYR A 275 24.89 -36.53 1.75
C TYR A 275 24.61 -36.67 0.24
N GLY A 276 23.40 -36.29 -0.20
CA GLY A 276 23.05 -36.24 -1.62
C GLY A 276 23.95 -35.34 -2.47
N LEU A 277 24.37 -34.18 -1.94
CA LEU A 277 25.24 -33.22 -2.63
C LEU A 277 26.64 -33.79 -2.93
N MET A 278 27.14 -34.71 -2.11
CA MET A 278 28.38 -35.44 -2.40
C MET A 278 28.25 -36.32 -3.65
N HIS A 279 27.04 -36.83 -3.93
CA HIS A 279 26.75 -37.71 -5.07
C HIS A 279 26.15 -36.98 -6.27
N ALA A 280 25.89 -35.67 -6.15
CA ALA A 280 25.32 -34.86 -7.22
C ALA A 280 26.31 -34.66 -8.37
N ARG A 281 25.88 -34.99 -9.59
CA ARG A 281 26.69 -34.89 -10.82
C ARG A 281 26.30 -33.69 -11.70
N GLY A 282 25.15 -33.07 -11.44
CA GLY A 282 24.67 -31.94 -12.21
C GLY A 282 25.45 -30.66 -11.96
N SER A 283 25.63 -29.85 -13.01
CA SER A 283 26.12 -28.47 -12.91
C SER A 283 25.14 -27.59 -12.11
N PHE A 284 23.87 -28.00 -12.11
CA PHE A 284 22.81 -27.44 -11.29
C PHE A 284 22.20 -28.50 -10.39
N VAL A 285 21.76 -28.08 -9.19
CA VAL A 285 21.11 -28.93 -8.21
C VAL A 285 19.87 -28.25 -7.65
N VAL A 286 18.80 -29.02 -7.44
CA VAL A 286 17.56 -28.57 -6.80
C VAL A 286 17.14 -29.54 -5.71
N ILE A 287 16.42 -29.03 -4.71
CA ILE A 287 15.74 -29.86 -3.71
C ILE A 287 14.23 -29.81 -3.98
N TYR A 288 13.57 -30.97 -3.95
CA TYR A 288 12.11 -31.09 -3.87
C TYR A 288 11.71 -31.94 -2.67
N ASP A 289 10.77 -31.45 -1.87
CA ASP A 289 10.17 -32.17 -0.74
C ASP A 289 9.18 -33.23 -1.22
N ALA A 290 8.86 -34.20 -0.35
CA ALA A 290 8.13 -35.41 -0.71
C ALA A 290 6.70 -35.13 -1.25
N GLU A 291 6.10 -34.01 -0.90
CA GLU A 291 4.77 -33.59 -1.32
C GLU A 291 4.75 -32.70 -2.57
N ASP A 292 5.92 -32.29 -3.06
CA ASP A 292 6.03 -31.25 -4.09
C ASP A 292 5.54 -31.70 -5.46
N ILE A 293 4.84 -30.78 -6.11
CA ILE A 293 4.45 -30.85 -7.52
C ILE A 293 5.01 -29.61 -8.22
N PRO A 294 6.24 -29.65 -8.74
CA PRO A 294 6.83 -28.54 -9.45
C PRO A 294 6.17 -28.29 -10.82
N ASP A 295 6.24 -27.06 -11.32
CA ASP A 295 5.92 -26.76 -12.72
C ASP A 295 6.79 -27.63 -13.66
N PRO A 296 6.20 -28.36 -14.64
CA PRO A 296 6.92 -29.21 -15.57
C PRO A 296 8.13 -28.55 -16.26
N LEU A 297 8.07 -27.25 -16.54
CA LEU A 297 9.14 -26.51 -17.22
C LEU A 297 10.16 -25.87 -16.25
N GLN A 298 9.99 -26.04 -14.94
CA GLN A 298 10.72 -25.30 -13.91
C GLN A 298 12.24 -25.45 -14.02
N LEU A 299 12.75 -26.67 -14.27
CA LEU A 299 14.20 -26.91 -14.41
C LEU A 299 14.79 -26.10 -15.57
N LYS A 300 14.16 -26.15 -16.75
CA LYS A 300 14.59 -25.41 -17.94
C LYS A 300 14.53 -23.90 -17.70
N LYS A 301 13.44 -23.39 -17.10
CA LYS A 301 13.28 -21.98 -16.73
C LYS A 301 14.37 -21.51 -15.76
N ALA A 302 14.74 -22.33 -14.77
CA ALA A 302 15.82 -22.04 -13.84
C ALA A 302 17.19 -21.96 -14.55
N VAL A 303 17.50 -22.90 -15.46
CA VAL A 303 18.74 -22.84 -16.27
C VAL A 303 18.80 -21.56 -17.10
N LEU A 304 17.72 -21.21 -17.79
CA LEU A 304 17.67 -19.99 -18.61
C LEU A 304 17.76 -18.71 -17.75
N THR A 305 17.24 -18.75 -16.53
CA THR A 305 17.42 -17.67 -15.56
C THR A 305 18.89 -17.50 -15.18
N PHE A 306 19.60 -18.60 -14.89
CA PHE A 306 21.06 -18.56 -14.67
C PHE A 306 21.84 -18.09 -15.91
N ALA A 307 21.37 -18.38 -17.12
CA ALA A 307 21.99 -17.87 -18.35
C ALA A 307 21.85 -16.35 -18.50
N GLY A 308 20.71 -15.81 -18.05
CA GLY A 308 20.38 -14.39 -18.09
C GLY A 308 21.00 -13.53 -17.00
N HIS A 309 21.71 -14.15 -16.04
CA HIS A 309 22.31 -13.52 -14.85
C HIS A 309 23.77 -13.93 -14.64
N GLY A 310 24.58 -13.04 -14.05
CA GLY A 310 26.00 -13.27 -13.83
C GLY A 310 26.30 -14.33 -12.77
N SER A 311 27.60 -14.56 -12.52
CA SER A 311 28.08 -15.52 -11.53
C SER A 311 27.71 -15.15 -10.09
N GLU A 312 27.30 -13.90 -9.84
CA GLU A 312 26.77 -13.47 -8.55
C GLU A 312 25.43 -14.12 -8.20
N VAL A 313 24.65 -14.56 -9.19
CA VAL A 313 23.38 -15.27 -8.96
C VAL A 313 23.66 -16.76 -8.82
N VAL A 314 23.60 -17.21 -7.57
CA VAL A 314 23.94 -18.59 -7.17
C VAL A 314 22.70 -19.42 -6.88
N CYS A 315 21.62 -18.77 -6.45
CA CYS A 315 20.34 -19.43 -6.18
C CYS A 315 19.23 -18.81 -7.02
N VAL A 316 18.38 -19.66 -7.59
CA VAL A 316 17.10 -19.28 -8.17
C VAL A 316 16.02 -19.95 -7.34
N GLN A 317 15.16 -19.14 -6.72
CA GLN A 317 14.04 -19.60 -5.89
C GLN A 317 12.75 -19.56 -6.73
N ALA A 318 12.13 -20.71 -6.95
CA ALA A 318 10.77 -20.75 -7.50
C ALA A 318 9.75 -20.35 -6.42
N LYS A 319 8.56 -19.88 -6.83
CA LYS A 319 7.48 -19.56 -5.90
C LYS A 319 6.82 -20.83 -5.38
N LEU A 320 6.25 -20.76 -4.18
CA LEU A 320 5.53 -21.88 -3.58
C LEU A 320 4.05 -21.53 -3.39
N ASN A 321 3.19 -22.54 -3.50
CA ASN A 321 1.77 -22.46 -3.13
C ASN A 321 1.21 -23.86 -2.89
N PHE A 322 -0.08 -24.02 -2.63
CA PHE A 322 -0.66 -25.31 -2.27
C PHE A 322 -1.63 -25.84 -3.32
N TYR A 323 -1.73 -27.17 -3.45
CA TYR A 323 -2.73 -27.81 -4.33
C TYR A 323 -4.07 -28.12 -3.63
N ASN A 324 -4.07 -28.33 -2.30
CA ASN A 324 -5.26 -28.68 -1.51
C ASN A 324 -5.97 -27.45 -0.88
N ILE A 325 -5.92 -26.31 -1.57
CA ILE A 325 -6.42 -25.00 -1.12
C ILE A 325 -7.84 -25.08 -0.53
N ARG A 326 -8.71 -25.90 -1.13
CA ARG A 326 -10.14 -25.98 -0.81
C ARG A 326 -10.49 -26.93 0.34
N GLN A 327 -9.51 -27.65 0.91
CA GLN A 327 -9.78 -28.74 1.86
C GLN A 327 -10.49 -28.27 3.13
N ASN A 328 -10.07 -27.15 3.75
CA ASN A 328 -10.78 -26.52 4.87
C ASN A 328 -10.37 -25.05 5.06
N LEU A 329 -10.82 -24.42 6.14
CA LEU A 329 -10.52 -23.02 6.43
C LEU A 329 -9.03 -22.77 6.69
N LEU A 330 -8.34 -23.69 7.37
CA LEU A 330 -6.91 -23.58 7.64
C LEU A 330 -6.09 -23.59 6.36
N THR A 331 -6.39 -24.48 5.41
CA THR A 331 -5.70 -24.54 4.12
C THR A 331 -5.90 -23.26 3.31
N ARG A 332 -7.07 -22.62 3.41
CA ARG A 332 -7.37 -21.34 2.75
C ARG A 332 -6.53 -20.19 3.30
N TRP A 333 -6.46 -20.03 4.62
CA TRP A 333 -5.62 -18.98 5.24
C TRP A 333 -4.14 -19.20 4.99
N PHE A 334 -3.70 -20.45 5.06
CA PHE A 334 -2.31 -20.80 4.78
C PHE A 334 -1.92 -20.47 3.32
N THR A 335 -2.82 -20.76 2.37
CA THR A 335 -2.67 -20.39 0.96
C THR A 335 -2.58 -18.89 0.74
N ALA A 336 -3.45 -18.12 1.41
CA ALA A 336 -3.43 -16.67 1.32
C ALA A 336 -2.09 -16.10 1.83
N GLU A 337 -1.54 -16.65 2.92
CA GLU A 337 -0.24 -16.28 3.46
C GLU A 337 0.92 -16.57 2.51
N TYR A 338 0.96 -17.76 1.93
CA TYR A 338 1.98 -18.10 0.94
C TYR A 338 1.91 -17.18 -0.28
N SER A 339 0.70 -16.85 -0.73
CA SER A 339 0.52 -15.91 -1.84
C SER A 339 1.05 -14.52 -1.46
N ALA A 340 0.76 -14.01 -0.27
CA ALA A 340 1.29 -12.71 0.18
C ALA A 340 2.82 -12.72 0.30
N TRP A 341 3.39 -13.80 0.82
CA TRP A 341 4.82 -13.95 0.99
C TRP A 341 5.57 -14.06 -0.34
N PHE A 342 5.22 -15.05 -1.18
CA PHE A 342 5.95 -15.36 -2.42
C PHE A 342 5.66 -14.41 -3.59
N ASP A 343 4.49 -13.77 -3.63
CA ASP A 343 4.12 -12.90 -4.76
C ASP A 343 4.27 -11.41 -4.48
N LEU A 344 4.37 -10.98 -3.21
CA LEU A 344 4.46 -9.56 -2.86
C LEU A 344 5.68 -9.22 -2.01
N ILE A 345 5.86 -9.90 -0.87
CA ILE A 345 6.92 -9.56 0.09
C ILE A 345 8.30 -10.02 -0.39
N LEU A 346 8.47 -11.29 -0.76
CA LEU A 346 9.75 -11.85 -1.18
C LEU A 346 10.30 -11.19 -2.46
N PRO A 347 9.49 -10.92 -3.51
CA PRO A 347 9.95 -10.15 -4.65
C PRO A 347 10.26 -8.68 -4.28
N GLY A 348 9.55 -8.13 -3.29
CA GLY A 348 9.83 -6.79 -2.74
C GLY A 348 11.16 -6.72 -1.99
N LEU A 349 11.53 -7.77 -1.26
CA LEU A 349 12.85 -7.93 -0.64
C LEU A 349 13.96 -7.99 -1.69
N GLN A 350 13.72 -8.70 -2.81
CA GLN A 350 14.67 -8.76 -3.93
C GLN A 350 14.89 -7.36 -4.52
N LEU A 351 13.82 -6.59 -4.77
CA LEU A 351 13.92 -5.21 -5.25
C LEU A 351 14.63 -4.28 -4.26
N ALA A 352 14.46 -4.52 -2.97
CA ALA A 352 15.16 -3.77 -1.94
C ALA A 352 16.65 -4.09 -1.91
N GLY A 353 17.06 -5.28 -2.38
CA GLY A 353 18.42 -5.82 -2.27
C GLY A 353 18.68 -6.55 -0.95
N PHE A 354 17.63 -6.92 -0.19
CA PHE A 354 17.74 -7.61 1.09
C PHE A 354 18.09 -9.09 0.92
N SER A 355 18.67 -9.68 1.98
CA SER A 355 18.73 -11.13 2.18
C SER A 355 17.35 -11.75 2.00
N LEU A 356 17.28 -12.80 1.19
CA LEU A 356 16.04 -13.54 0.93
C LEU A 356 16.01 -14.80 1.81
N PRO A 357 15.05 -14.94 2.73
CA PRO A 357 14.79 -16.22 3.38
C PRO A 357 14.29 -17.19 2.30
N LEU A 358 15.05 -18.25 2.02
CA LEU A 358 14.66 -19.26 1.04
C LEU A 358 13.48 -20.09 1.58
N GLY A 359 12.67 -20.64 0.67
CA GLY A 359 11.43 -21.38 0.96
C GLY A 359 11.58 -22.89 1.14
N GLY A 360 12.77 -23.40 1.44
CA GLY A 360 12.99 -24.80 1.81
C GLY A 360 12.98 -25.81 0.66
N THR A 361 12.26 -25.50 -0.40
CA THR A 361 12.17 -26.31 -1.62
C THR A 361 12.20 -25.43 -2.87
N SER A 362 12.38 -26.05 -4.03
CA SER A 362 12.52 -25.39 -5.33
C SER A 362 13.60 -24.32 -5.33
N ASN A 363 14.69 -24.64 -4.60
CA ASN A 363 15.91 -23.86 -4.55
C ASN A 363 16.87 -24.46 -5.56
N HIS A 364 16.99 -23.81 -6.70
CA HIS A 364 17.91 -24.20 -7.76
C HIS A 364 19.25 -23.53 -7.50
N PHE A 365 20.33 -24.29 -7.47
CA PHE A 365 21.67 -23.79 -7.21
C PHE A 365 22.63 -24.13 -8.34
N ARG A 366 23.63 -23.27 -8.54
CA ARG A 366 24.88 -23.69 -9.17
C ARG A 366 25.61 -24.62 -8.19
N THR A 367 25.84 -25.88 -8.58
CA THR A 367 26.33 -26.92 -7.66
C THR A 367 27.69 -26.57 -7.06
N ALA A 368 28.64 -26.07 -7.87
CA ALA A 368 29.98 -25.66 -7.41
C ALA A 368 29.91 -24.57 -6.31
N ALA A 369 29.07 -23.55 -6.52
CA ALA A 369 28.91 -22.47 -5.55
C ALA A 369 28.27 -22.95 -4.23
N LEU A 370 27.31 -23.88 -4.29
CA LEU A 370 26.73 -24.49 -3.10
C LEU A 370 27.74 -25.34 -2.30
N ARG A 371 28.59 -26.10 -2.99
CA ARG A 371 29.71 -26.84 -2.38
C ARG A 371 30.71 -25.89 -1.71
N ALA A 372 31.09 -24.82 -2.39
CA ALA A 372 31.97 -23.79 -1.84
C ALA A 372 31.36 -23.05 -0.63
N LEU A 373 30.03 -23.01 -0.51
CA LEU A 373 29.32 -22.49 0.66
C LEU A 373 29.28 -23.47 1.85
N GLY A 374 29.72 -24.71 1.66
CA GLY A 374 29.67 -25.78 2.66
C GLY A 374 28.28 -26.40 2.81
N GLY A 375 27.45 -26.38 1.77
CA GLY A 375 26.11 -26.98 1.78
C GLY A 375 25.16 -26.37 2.81
N TRP A 376 24.28 -27.19 3.37
CA TRP A 376 23.29 -26.83 4.39
C TRP A 376 23.84 -27.09 5.80
N ASP A 377 23.44 -26.26 6.78
CA ASP A 377 23.79 -26.52 8.18
C ASP A 377 22.87 -27.60 8.77
N ALA A 378 23.43 -28.78 9.04
CA ALA A 378 22.70 -29.94 9.55
C ALA A 378 22.01 -29.71 10.91
N TYR A 379 22.42 -28.69 11.68
CA TYR A 379 21.87 -28.41 13.02
C TYR A 379 20.80 -27.31 13.05
N ASN A 380 20.58 -26.63 11.92
CA ASN A 380 19.57 -25.61 11.79
C ASN A 380 18.26 -26.24 11.30
N VAL A 381 17.17 -25.99 12.01
CA VAL A 381 15.85 -26.54 11.64
C VAL A 381 15.15 -25.78 10.51
N THR A 382 15.78 -24.71 10.03
CA THR A 382 15.39 -23.87 8.88
C THR A 382 16.66 -23.48 8.11
N GLU A 383 17.29 -24.49 7.53
CA GLU A 383 18.59 -24.46 6.84
C GLU A 383 18.61 -23.55 5.59
N ASP A 384 17.45 -23.40 4.98
CA ASP A 384 17.12 -22.61 3.81
C ASP A 384 17.23 -21.11 4.11
N CYS A 385 16.63 -20.66 5.21
CA CYS A 385 16.77 -19.30 5.69
C CYS A 385 18.23 -18.98 6.01
N ASP A 386 18.94 -19.87 6.70
CA ASP A 386 20.37 -19.70 6.97
C ASP A 386 21.18 -19.57 5.67
N LEU A 387 20.95 -20.45 4.70
CA LEU A 387 21.65 -20.41 3.42
C LEU A 387 21.40 -19.09 2.68
N GLY A 388 20.16 -18.59 2.68
CA GLY A 388 19.82 -17.27 2.14
C GLY A 388 20.60 -16.12 2.78
N LEU A 389 20.76 -16.15 4.11
CA LEU A 389 21.56 -15.16 4.84
C LEU A 389 23.07 -15.32 4.58
N ARG A 390 23.57 -16.55 4.44
CA ARG A 390 24.97 -16.83 4.06
C ARG A 390 25.28 -16.33 2.66
N LEU A 391 24.40 -16.55 1.68
CA LEU A 391 24.56 -16.03 0.31
C LEU A 391 24.80 -14.52 0.34
N LYS A 392 23.94 -13.77 1.06
CA LYS A 392 24.11 -12.32 1.19
C LYS A 392 25.41 -11.93 1.89
N ARG A 393 25.78 -12.64 2.97
CA ARG A 393 27.02 -12.43 3.73
C ARG A 393 28.26 -12.55 2.85
N TYR A 394 28.22 -13.38 1.80
CA TYR A 394 29.29 -13.56 0.81
C TYR A 394 29.05 -12.80 -0.50
N ARG A 395 28.17 -11.78 -0.52
CA ARG A 395 27.86 -10.93 -1.69
C ARG A 395 27.30 -11.69 -2.91
N MET A 396 26.75 -12.87 -2.68
CA MET A 396 25.97 -13.60 -3.67
C MET A 396 24.49 -13.22 -3.58
N SER A 397 23.79 -13.44 -4.68
CA SER A 397 22.39 -13.05 -4.86
C SER A 397 21.52 -14.26 -5.15
N THR A 398 20.26 -14.12 -4.75
CA THR A 398 19.18 -15.03 -5.11
C THR A 398 18.20 -14.26 -5.99
N VAL A 399 17.64 -14.95 -6.98
CA VAL A 399 16.61 -14.39 -7.84
C VAL A 399 15.34 -15.22 -7.76
N ILE A 400 14.17 -14.57 -7.73
CA ILE A 400 12.86 -15.19 -7.72
C ILE A 400 12.43 -15.48 -9.16
N LEU A 401 12.12 -16.74 -9.43
CA LEU A 401 11.62 -17.22 -10.72
C LEU A 401 10.09 -17.25 -10.71
N ASP A 402 9.47 -16.78 -11.80
CA ASP A 402 8.03 -16.89 -12.04
C ASP A 402 7.63 -18.30 -12.51
N SER A 403 7.85 -19.27 -11.62
CA SER A 403 7.43 -20.67 -11.74
C SER A 403 6.97 -21.12 -10.35
N THR A 404 5.92 -21.94 -10.27
CA THR A 404 5.32 -22.34 -8.99
C THR A 404 5.50 -23.83 -8.74
N THR A 405 5.92 -24.19 -7.53
CA THR A 405 5.77 -25.55 -6.99
C THR A 405 4.56 -25.61 -6.07
N LEU A 406 3.74 -26.64 -6.23
CA LEU A 406 2.56 -26.87 -5.41
C LEU A 406 2.85 -27.89 -4.31
N GLU A 407 2.57 -27.52 -3.07
CA GLU A 407 2.75 -28.30 -1.84
C GLU A 407 1.41 -28.74 -1.23
N GLU A 408 1.48 -29.60 -0.22
CA GLU A 408 0.34 -29.89 0.66
C GLU A 408 0.23 -28.87 1.80
N ALA A 409 -0.85 -28.08 1.82
CA ALA A 409 -1.20 -27.27 2.99
C ALA A 409 -1.62 -28.19 4.14
N ASN A 410 -1.10 -27.92 5.34
CA ASN A 410 -1.52 -28.64 6.53
C ASN A 410 -3.02 -28.42 6.83
N SER A 411 -3.80 -29.49 6.76
CA SER A 411 -5.24 -29.45 7.00
C SER A 411 -5.65 -29.72 8.45
N GLN A 412 -4.71 -30.14 9.31
CA GLN A 412 -4.95 -30.40 10.73
C GLN A 412 -4.18 -29.41 11.61
N VAL A 413 -4.88 -28.70 12.50
CA VAL A 413 -4.30 -27.66 13.38
C VAL A 413 -3.09 -28.17 14.18
N LYS A 414 -3.16 -29.38 14.74
CA LYS A 414 -2.05 -29.97 15.50
C LYS A 414 -0.82 -30.23 14.64
N ASN A 415 -0.99 -30.70 13.40
CA ASN A 415 0.13 -30.93 12.48
C ASN A 415 0.70 -29.59 11.95
N TRP A 416 -0.19 -28.64 11.64
CA TRP A 416 0.19 -27.26 11.30
C TRP A 416 1.01 -26.60 12.41
N LEU A 417 0.60 -26.74 13.68
CA LEU A 417 1.29 -26.16 14.83
C LEU A 417 2.72 -26.70 14.95
N ARG A 418 2.91 -28.00 14.68
CA ARG A 418 4.23 -28.63 14.65
C ARG A 418 5.12 -28.07 13.53
N GLN A 419 4.58 -27.97 12.32
CA GLN A 419 5.30 -27.41 11.18
C GLN A 419 5.67 -25.93 11.44
N ARG A 420 4.70 -25.13 11.87
CA ARG A 420 4.87 -23.69 12.04
C ARG A 420 5.82 -23.35 13.18
N SER A 421 5.71 -24.04 14.31
CA SER A 421 6.63 -23.82 15.44
C SER A 421 8.06 -24.22 15.09
N ARG A 422 8.27 -25.27 14.27
CA ARG A 422 9.60 -25.60 13.72
C ARG A 422 10.19 -24.44 12.90
N TRP A 423 9.41 -23.83 12.00
CA TRP A 423 9.87 -22.71 11.19
C TRP A 423 10.22 -21.49 12.03
N ILE A 424 9.35 -21.11 12.96
CA ILE A 424 9.59 -19.96 13.85
C ILE A 424 10.82 -20.21 14.73
N LYS A 425 10.98 -21.44 15.24
CA LYS A 425 12.16 -21.86 16.00
C LYS A 425 13.43 -21.71 15.18
N GLY A 426 13.43 -22.16 13.93
CA GLY A 426 14.60 -22.05 13.06
C GLY A 426 14.90 -20.63 12.62
N TYR A 427 13.90 -19.75 12.47
CA TYR A 427 14.13 -18.32 12.30
C TYR A 427 14.81 -17.69 13.52
N MET A 428 14.35 -18.01 14.74
CA MET A 428 15.02 -17.55 15.97
C MET A 428 16.45 -18.11 16.07
N GLN A 429 16.64 -19.39 15.77
CA GLN A 429 17.94 -20.05 15.78
C GLN A 429 18.91 -19.40 14.77
N THR A 430 18.45 -19.18 13.55
CA THR A 430 19.23 -18.52 12.48
C THR A 430 19.58 -17.08 12.87
N TYR A 431 18.63 -16.33 13.41
CA TYR A 431 18.89 -14.97 13.90
C TYR A 431 19.99 -14.96 14.98
N LEU A 432 19.92 -15.86 15.96
CA LEU A 432 20.94 -15.99 17.01
C LEU A 432 22.31 -16.35 16.43
N VAL A 433 22.39 -17.24 15.45
CA VAL A 433 23.66 -17.62 14.80
C VAL A 433 24.30 -16.43 14.09
N HIS A 434 23.53 -15.67 13.31
CA HIS A 434 24.04 -14.51 12.57
C HIS A 434 24.26 -13.27 13.46
N MET A 435 23.69 -13.23 14.67
CA MET A 435 23.87 -12.18 15.68
C MET A 435 24.92 -12.51 16.75
N ARG A 436 25.83 -13.46 16.52
CA ARG A 436 26.89 -13.79 17.48
C ARG A 436 27.91 -12.66 17.67
N ASN A 437 28.29 -11.97 16.60
CA ASN A 437 29.31 -10.92 16.60
C ASN A 437 28.88 -9.68 15.79
N PRO A 438 27.79 -8.98 16.17
CA PRO A 438 27.27 -7.85 15.41
C PRO A 438 28.26 -6.67 15.31
N VAL A 439 29.11 -6.47 16.32
CA VAL A 439 30.17 -5.44 16.32
C VAL A 439 31.23 -5.72 15.25
N GLU A 440 31.58 -6.99 15.02
CA GLU A 440 32.53 -7.37 13.98
C GLU A 440 31.92 -7.16 12.59
N ASP A 441 30.65 -7.52 12.42
CA ASP A 441 29.91 -7.30 11.17
C ASP A 441 29.80 -5.80 10.86
N PHE A 442 29.58 -4.95 11.87
CA PHE A 442 29.61 -3.49 11.75
C PHE A 442 30.98 -2.97 11.32
N ARG A 443 32.06 -3.39 12.00
CA ARG A 443 33.44 -2.99 11.68
C ARG A 443 33.87 -3.38 10.26
N LYS A 444 33.29 -4.46 9.72
CA LYS A 444 33.50 -4.94 8.34
C LYS A 444 32.62 -4.22 7.29
N GLY A 445 31.92 -3.15 7.66
CA GLY A 445 31.07 -2.38 6.75
C GLY A 445 29.77 -3.10 6.34
N ARG A 446 29.30 -4.09 7.10
CA ARG A 446 28.09 -4.90 6.79
C ARG A 446 26.83 -4.36 7.45
N LEU A 447 26.76 -3.04 7.64
CA LEU A 447 25.60 -2.36 8.25
C LEU A 447 24.28 -2.70 7.59
N TYR A 448 24.26 -2.77 6.27
CA TYR A 448 23.08 -3.09 5.49
C TYR A 448 22.60 -4.54 5.68
N ASP A 449 23.53 -5.48 5.81
CA ASP A 449 23.21 -6.89 6.06
C ASP A 449 22.66 -7.07 7.48
N LEU A 450 23.30 -6.41 8.47
CA LEU A 450 22.81 -6.36 9.86
C LEU A 450 21.40 -5.78 9.93
N PHE A 451 21.17 -4.64 9.29
CA PHE A 451 19.86 -4.01 9.21
C PHE A 451 18.82 -4.97 8.60
N THR A 452 19.18 -5.67 7.53
CA THR A 452 18.30 -6.69 6.93
C THR A 452 17.95 -7.79 7.92
N TYR A 453 18.94 -8.34 8.64
CA TYR A 453 18.71 -9.40 9.63
C TYR A 453 17.77 -8.94 10.75
N GLN A 454 17.92 -7.69 11.20
CA GLN A 454 17.04 -7.09 12.21
C GLN A 454 15.60 -6.96 11.72
N VAL A 455 15.39 -6.49 10.50
CA VAL A 455 14.03 -6.17 10.05
C VAL A 455 13.32 -7.40 9.48
N VAL A 456 13.98 -8.21 8.66
CA VAL A 456 13.32 -9.35 7.97
C VAL A 456 13.09 -10.52 8.94
N ILE A 457 14.13 -10.92 9.69
CA ILE A 457 14.04 -12.08 10.60
C ILE A 457 13.66 -11.63 12.01
N GLY A 458 14.42 -10.67 12.58
CA GLY A 458 14.24 -10.23 13.96
C GLY A 458 12.85 -9.65 14.22
N SER A 459 12.48 -8.60 13.49
CA SER A 459 11.19 -7.92 13.67
C SER A 459 10.02 -8.80 13.26
N GLY A 460 10.14 -9.55 12.14
CA GLY A 460 9.11 -10.49 11.70
C GLY A 460 8.78 -11.55 12.75
N THR A 461 9.79 -12.05 13.46
CA THR A 461 9.60 -13.01 14.55
C THR A 461 9.10 -12.34 15.83
N ALA A 462 9.63 -11.18 16.20
CA ALA A 462 9.23 -10.45 17.41
C ALA A 462 7.74 -10.06 17.41
N VAL A 463 7.20 -9.67 16.25
CA VAL A 463 5.79 -9.30 16.09
C VAL A 463 4.83 -10.41 16.50
N LEU A 464 5.21 -11.69 16.32
CA LEU A 464 4.38 -12.84 16.72
C LEU A 464 4.18 -12.93 18.25
N PHE A 465 5.09 -12.36 19.03
CA PHE A 465 4.97 -12.32 20.50
C PHE A 465 4.29 -11.03 20.98
N ILE A 466 4.49 -9.93 20.26
CA ILE A 466 4.01 -8.60 20.65
C ILE A 466 2.52 -8.41 20.29
N ASN A 467 2.07 -8.92 19.14
CA ASN A 467 0.68 -8.73 18.68
C ASN A 467 -0.38 -9.14 19.73
N PRO A 468 -0.32 -10.34 20.33
CA PRO A 468 -1.28 -10.74 21.35
C PRO A 468 -1.30 -9.79 22.56
N LEU A 469 -0.14 -9.31 23.00
CA LEU A 469 -0.04 -8.35 24.10
C LEU A 469 -0.76 -7.04 23.74
N MET A 470 -0.50 -6.49 22.56
CA MET A 470 -1.14 -5.24 22.12
C MET A 470 -2.65 -5.39 21.96
N TRP A 471 -3.14 -6.54 21.51
CA TRP A 471 -4.57 -6.82 21.41
C TRP A 471 -5.24 -7.01 22.77
N VAL A 472 -4.54 -7.61 23.74
CA VAL A 472 -5.03 -7.67 25.13
C VAL A 472 -5.13 -6.26 25.73
N LEU A 473 -4.12 -5.40 25.52
CA LEU A 473 -4.16 -4.01 25.97
C LEU A 473 -5.33 -3.23 25.35
N LEU A 474 -5.58 -3.43 24.05
CA LEU A 474 -6.75 -2.88 23.37
C LEU A 474 -8.07 -3.42 23.96
N GLY A 475 -8.15 -4.74 24.20
CA GLY A 475 -9.33 -5.36 24.80
C GLY A 475 -9.64 -4.81 26.20
N ILE A 476 -8.61 -4.60 27.02
CA ILE A 476 -8.73 -3.95 28.34
C ILE A 476 -9.24 -2.52 28.19
N TYR A 477 -8.70 -1.75 27.24
CA TYR A 477 -9.17 -0.38 26.98
C TYR A 477 -10.65 -0.34 26.56
N ILE A 478 -11.08 -1.24 25.68
CA ILE A 478 -12.48 -1.33 25.24
C ILE A 478 -13.41 -1.76 26.39
N ALA A 479 -13.00 -2.76 27.18
CA ALA A 479 -13.83 -3.32 28.26
C ALA A 479 -13.90 -2.42 29.51
N PHE A 480 -12.82 -1.70 29.84
CA PHE A 480 -12.69 -0.97 31.11
C PHE A 480 -12.30 0.50 30.94
N GLY A 481 -12.45 1.06 29.74
CA GLY A 481 -11.88 2.36 29.34
C GLY A 481 -12.01 3.47 30.39
N ARG A 482 -13.22 3.72 30.92
CA ARG A 482 -13.47 4.75 31.95
C ARG A 482 -12.63 4.56 33.23
N SER A 483 -12.36 3.30 33.61
CA SER A 483 -11.63 2.95 34.83
C SER A 483 -10.11 2.97 34.63
N VAL A 484 -9.63 2.70 33.40
CA VAL A 484 -8.19 2.55 33.10
C VAL A 484 -7.59 3.72 32.32
N ILE A 485 -8.41 4.71 31.93
CA ILE A 485 -8.01 5.81 31.01
C ILE A 485 -6.76 6.56 31.48
N ASN A 486 -6.66 6.87 32.77
CA ASN A 486 -5.52 7.60 33.33
C ASN A 486 -4.22 6.78 33.20
N THR A 487 -4.25 5.51 33.59
CA THR A 487 -3.11 4.60 33.45
C THR A 487 -2.76 4.38 31.98
N TYR A 488 -3.77 4.29 31.11
CA TYR A 488 -3.58 4.12 29.68
C TYR A 488 -2.88 5.33 29.04
N HIS A 489 -3.21 6.56 29.43
CA HIS A 489 -2.52 7.77 28.96
C HIS A 489 -1.08 7.90 29.47
N ILE A 490 -0.76 7.30 30.62
CA ILE A 490 0.64 7.23 31.08
C ILE A 490 1.44 6.23 30.21
N LEU A 491 0.86 5.07 29.91
CA LEU A 491 1.49 4.04 29.07
C LEU A 491 1.56 4.41 27.58
N PHE A 492 0.55 5.13 27.11
CA PHE A 492 0.39 5.63 25.74
C PHE A 492 0.25 7.15 25.78
N PRO A 493 1.34 7.90 26.02
CA PRO A 493 1.33 9.34 25.83
C PRO A 493 1.02 9.66 24.36
N TRP A 494 0.50 10.85 24.11
CA TRP A 494 -0.10 11.22 22.81
C TRP A 494 0.70 10.79 21.57
N PRO A 495 2.04 10.99 21.47
CA PRO A 495 2.79 10.55 20.29
C PRO A 495 2.75 9.03 20.08
N ILE A 496 2.85 8.26 21.16
CA ILE A 496 2.83 6.79 21.13
C ILE A 496 1.40 6.31 20.87
N LEU A 497 0.39 6.92 21.50
CA LEU A 497 -1.01 6.58 21.28
C LEU A 497 -1.42 6.73 19.83
N TYR A 498 -1.14 7.89 19.22
CA TYR A 498 -1.53 8.15 17.83
C TYR A 498 -0.78 7.26 16.84
N LEU A 499 0.52 7.02 17.08
CA LEU A 499 1.31 6.13 16.24
C LEU A 499 0.87 4.67 16.39
N GLY A 500 0.56 4.24 17.61
CA GLY A 500 0.01 2.92 17.93
C GLY A 500 -1.37 2.72 17.30
N ALA A 501 -2.26 3.71 17.40
CA ALA A 501 -3.57 3.70 16.75
C ALA A 501 -3.45 3.64 15.22
N PHE A 502 -2.49 4.36 14.63
CA PHE A 502 -2.18 4.24 13.20
C PHE A 502 -1.75 2.82 12.82
N CYS A 503 -0.82 2.21 13.57
CA CYS A 503 -0.43 0.81 13.33
C CYS A 503 -1.59 -0.16 13.54
N LEU A 504 -2.42 0.05 14.56
CA LEU A 504 -3.55 -0.80 14.86
C LEU A 504 -4.61 -0.73 13.74
N ILE A 505 -5.02 0.46 13.33
CA ILE A 505 -6.09 0.62 12.34
C ILE A 505 -5.54 0.39 10.93
N PHE A 506 -4.59 1.22 10.51
CA PHE A 506 -4.06 1.19 9.14
C PHE A 506 -3.14 -0.01 8.91
N GLY A 507 -2.33 -0.41 9.89
CA GLY A 507 -1.43 -1.55 9.75
C GLY A 507 -2.16 -2.88 9.62
N ASN A 508 -3.13 -3.18 10.49
CA ASN A 508 -3.93 -4.40 10.37
C ASN A 508 -4.75 -4.41 9.07
N PHE A 509 -5.37 -3.27 8.71
CA PHE A 509 -6.04 -3.11 7.43
C PHE A 509 -5.10 -3.40 6.24
N PHE A 510 -3.89 -2.80 6.24
CA PHE A 510 -2.91 -2.98 5.17
C PHE A 510 -2.53 -4.44 4.99
N TYR A 511 -2.27 -5.17 6.08
CA TYR A 511 -1.94 -6.59 5.97
C TYR A 511 -3.12 -7.39 5.44
N VAL A 512 -4.36 -7.21 5.95
CA VAL A 512 -5.56 -7.88 5.40
C VAL A 512 -5.70 -7.59 3.90
N TYR A 513 -5.54 -6.32 3.50
CA TYR A 513 -5.60 -5.92 2.11
C TYR A 513 -4.48 -6.54 1.26
N LEU A 514 -3.27 -6.68 1.81
CA LEU A 514 -2.15 -7.35 1.15
C LEU A 514 -2.50 -8.81 0.79
N TYR A 515 -3.14 -9.55 1.70
CA TYR A 515 -3.62 -10.92 1.42
C TYR A 515 -4.67 -10.94 0.30
N LEU A 516 -5.62 -10.01 0.29
CA LEU A 516 -6.61 -9.88 -0.80
C LEU A 516 -5.90 -9.69 -2.15
N LEU A 517 -4.95 -8.76 -2.22
CA LEU A 517 -4.26 -8.44 -3.46
C LEU A 517 -3.37 -9.60 -3.95
N ALA A 518 -2.74 -10.34 -3.03
CA ALA A 518 -1.95 -11.51 -3.37
C ALA A 518 -2.81 -12.62 -4.00
N CYS A 519 -3.96 -12.92 -3.39
CA CYS A 519 -4.93 -13.88 -3.94
C CYS A 519 -5.46 -13.42 -5.31
N MET A 520 -5.70 -12.12 -5.49
CA MET A 520 -6.10 -11.56 -6.79
C MET A 520 -5.05 -11.74 -7.87
N ARG A 521 -3.77 -11.49 -7.56
CA ARG A 521 -2.65 -11.65 -8.51
C ARG A 521 -2.55 -13.08 -9.02
N ARG A 522 -2.83 -14.08 -8.17
CA ARG A 522 -2.91 -15.50 -8.55
C ARG A 522 -4.26 -15.95 -9.12
N LYS A 523 -5.23 -15.05 -9.27
CA LYS A 523 -6.60 -15.37 -9.72
C LYS A 523 -7.33 -16.37 -8.80
N GLN A 524 -6.95 -16.44 -7.53
CA GLN A 524 -7.53 -17.32 -6.51
C GLN A 524 -8.77 -16.67 -5.85
N TYR A 525 -9.75 -16.30 -6.67
CA TYR A 525 -10.90 -15.47 -6.27
C TYR A 525 -11.72 -16.04 -5.10
N HIS A 526 -11.84 -17.36 -5.00
CA HIS A 526 -12.56 -18.05 -3.92
C HIS A 526 -11.96 -17.88 -2.52
N LEU A 527 -10.77 -17.31 -2.39
CA LEU A 527 -10.11 -17.09 -1.10
C LEU A 527 -10.45 -15.74 -0.46
N LEU A 528 -10.92 -14.76 -1.24
CA LEU A 528 -10.94 -13.37 -0.81
C LEU A 528 -11.77 -13.12 0.44
N LEU A 529 -13.01 -13.64 0.50
CA LEU A 529 -13.83 -13.50 1.71
C LEU A 529 -13.17 -14.09 2.96
N TRP A 530 -12.44 -15.19 2.81
CA TRP A 530 -11.75 -15.84 3.93
C TRP A 530 -10.56 -15.02 4.44
N THR A 531 -9.91 -14.24 3.57
CA THR A 531 -8.79 -13.37 3.98
C THR A 531 -9.22 -12.24 4.91
N LEU A 532 -10.50 -11.82 4.91
CA LEU A 532 -11.01 -10.83 5.85
C LEU A 532 -10.93 -11.29 7.31
N PHE A 533 -10.91 -12.61 7.53
CA PHE A 533 -10.83 -13.23 8.85
C PHE A 533 -9.41 -13.70 9.21
N ILE A 534 -8.39 -13.29 8.43
CA ILE A 534 -7.00 -13.69 8.69
C ILE A 534 -6.41 -13.22 10.03
N PRO A 535 -6.90 -12.16 10.71
CA PRO A 535 -6.42 -11.84 12.07
C PRO A 535 -6.61 -12.99 13.07
N VAL A 536 -7.63 -13.84 12.89
CA VAL A 536 -7.82 -15.06 13.69
C VAL A 536 -6.66 -16.05 13.48
N TYR A 537 -6.18 -16.17 12.26
CA TYR A 537 -5.03 -17.01 11.93
C TYR A 537 -3.71 -16.45 12.51
N TRP A 538 -3.56 -15.14 12.66
CA TRP A 538 -2.40 -14.53 13.33
C TRP A 538 -2.32 -14.89 14.82
N LEU A 539 -3.46 -15.09 15.52
CA LEU A 539 -3.46 -15.65 16.88
C LEU A 539 -2.83 -17.05 16.88
N LEU A 540 -3.23 -17.89 15.93
CA LEU A 540 -2.70 -19.23 15.81
C LEU A 540 -1.17 -19.21 15.53
N MET A 541 -0.68 -18.30 14.69
CA MET A 541 0.77 -18.08 14.52
C MET A 541 1.47 -17.67 15.82
N SER A 542 0.84 -16.80 16.60
CA SER A 542 1.38 -16.36 17.89
C SER A 542 1.48 -17.53 18.87
N THR A 543 0.47 -18.41 18.92
CA THR A 543 0.54 -19.64 19.74
C THR A 543 1.68 -20.57 19.30
N ALA A 544 1.90 -20.68 17.99
CA ALA A 544 3.04 -21.43 17.44
C ALA A 544 4.39 -20.82 17.84
N ALA A 545 4.47 -19.49 17.93
CA ALA A 545 5.68 -18.77 18.33
C ALA A 545 6.06 -19.03 19.79
N PHE A 546 5.09 -19.02 20.72
CA PHE A 546 5.36 -19.36 22.12
C PHE A 546 5.81 -20.83 22.28
N TYR A 547 5.19 -21.76 21.54
CA TYR A 547 5.62 -23.15 21.53
C TYR A 547 7.04 -23.31 20.95
N ALA A 548 7.35 -22.58 19.87
CA ALA A 548 8.67 -22.53 19.26
C ALA A 548 9.75 -22.00 20.22
N LEU A 549 9.43 -20.97 21.01
CA LEU A 549 10.34 -20.39 21.99
C LEU A 549 10.66 -21.39 23.10
N PHE A 550 9.64 -22.09 23.62
CA PHE A 550 9.83 -23.17 24.59
C PHE A 550 10.71 -24.28 24.01
N GLU A 551 10.43 -24.75 22.78
CA GLU A 551 11.24 -25.78 22.14
C GLU A 551 12.68 -25.32 21.85
N LEU A 552 12.92 -24.05 21.50
CA LEU A 552 14.27 -23.51 21.27
C LEU A 552 15.13 -23.64 22.54
N LEU A 553 14.55 -23.42 23.71
CA LEU A 553 15.24 -23.48 24.99
C LEU A 553 15.48 -24.92 25.46
N VAL A 554 14.51 -25.82 25.26
CA VAL A 554 14.57 -27.20 25.79
C VAL A 554 15.17 -28.20 24.78
N LYS A 555 14.88 -28.04 23.49
CA LYS A 555 15.22 -28.99 22.41
C LYS A 555 15.56 -28.25 21.09
N PRO A 556 16.65 -27.47 21.05
CA PRO A 556 16.97 -26.57 19.91
C PRO A 556 17.09 -27.31 18.57
N HIS A 557 17.71 -28.49 18.56
CA HIS A 557 17.94 -29.28 17.33
C HIS A 557 16.84 -30.32 17.04
N TYR A 558 15.75 -30.33 17.81
CA TYR A 558 14.71 -31.32 17.61
C TYR A 558 13.90 -31.00 16.35
N TRP A 559 13.93 -31.92 15.40
CA TRP A 559 13.17 -31.82 14.16
C TRP A 559 11.76 -32.38 14.35
N GLN A 560 10.78 -31.49 14.45
CA GLN A 560 9.38 -31.89 14.53
C GLN A 560 8.89 -32.25 13.12
N LYS A 561 8.93 -33.55 12.79
CA LYS A 561 8.55 -34.05 11.47
C LYS A 561 7.07 -33.77 11.17
N THR A 562 6.82 -33.07 10.08
CA THR A 562 5.48 -32.89 9.51
C THR A 562 5.02 -34.21 8.89
N VAL A 563 3.75 -34.57 9.13
CA VAL A 563 3.10 -35.69 8.44
C VAL A 563 2.49 -35.19 7.13
N HIS A 564 2.87 -35.79 6.01
CA HIS A 564 2.29 -35.51 4.68
C HIS A 564 1.26 -36.59 4.28
N GLY A 565 0.54 -36.35 3.19
CA GLY A 565 -0.52 -37.24 2.69
C GLY A 565 -1.85 -37.11 3.43
N LEU A 566 -2.09 -36.00 4.14
CA LEU A 566 -3.35 -35.77 4.86
C LEU A 566 -4.56 -35.68 3.91
N HIS A 567 -4.36 -35.26 2.67
CA HIS A 567 -5.37 -35.22 1.61
C HIS A 567 -5.68 -36.61 1.02
N LEU A 568 -4.82 -37.61 1.24
CA LEU A 568 -5.01 -39.00 0.77
C LEU A 568 -5.85 -39.85 1.75
N LYS A 569 -5.98 -39.42 3.01
CA LYS A 569 -6.80 -40.09 4.02
C LYS A 569 -8.27 -40.16 3.57
N GLY A 570 -8.76 -41.39 3.38
CA GLY A 570 -10.14 -41.69 2.96
C GLY A 570 -10.33 -42.05 1.49
N LYS A 571 -9.32 -41.89 0.62
CA LYS A 571 -9.43 -42.22 -0.82
C LYS A 571 -8.76 -43.52 -1.25
N ASN A 572 -7.72 -44.00 -0.55
CA ASN A 572 -6.90 -45.16 -0.98
C ASN A 572 -6.44 -46.08 0.18
N SER A 573 -7.32 -46.40 1.13
CA SER A 573 -6.97 -47.38 2.18
C SER A 573 -6.82 -48.81 1.65
N SER A 574 -7.32 -49.12 0.45
CA SER A 574 -7.30 -50.46 -0.15
C SER A 574 -6.07 -50.76 -1.03
N SER A 575 -5.59 -49.81 -1.84
CA SER A 575 -4.47 -50.07 -2.77
C SER A 575 -3.09 -50.10 -2.10
N VAL A 576 -2.88 -49.29 -1.06
CA VAL A 576 -1.63 -49.27 -0.30
C VAL A 576 -1.50 -50.51 0.59
N ALA A 577 -2.62 -51.07 1.07
CA ALA A 577 -2.63 -52.33 1.81
C ALA A 577 -2.23 -53.52 0.93
N ALA A 578 -2.58 -53.53 -0.36
CA ALA A 578 -2.20 -54.56 -1.31
C ALA A 578 -0.69 -54.53 -1.64
N LEU A 579 -0.12 -53.35 -1.89
CA LEU A 579 1.33 -53.17 -2.07
C LEU A 579 2.15 -53.56 -0.83
N ARG A 580 1.56 -53.44 0.36
CA ARG A 580 2.17 -53.85 1.63
C ARG A 580 2.31 -55.37 1.78
N ALA A 581 1.45 -56.14 1.11
CA ALA A 581 1.44 -57.60 1.17
C ALA A 581 2.43 -58.24 0.18
N GLU A 582 2.62 -57.66 -1.01
CA GLU A 582 3.57 -58.16 -2.03
C GLU A 582 5.04 -57.81 -1.72
N ALA A 583 5.31 -56.68 -1.07
CA ALA A 583 6.68 -56.21 -0.82
C ALA A 583 7.40 -56.91 0.37
N LEU A 584 6.76 -57.86 1.05
CA LEU A 584 7.34 -58.64 2.16
C LEU A 584 8.15 -59.87 1.70
N ALA A 585 8.21 -60.14 0.38
CA ALA A 585 9.12 -61.14 -0.18
C ALA A 585 10.55 -60.55 -0.30
N SER A 586 11.49 -61.19 0.38
CA SER A 586 12.89 -60.80 0.54
C SER A 586 13.60 -60.46 -0.79
N VAL A 587 14.07 -59.21 -0.90
CA VAL A 587 15.00 -58.78 -1.95
C VAL A 587 16.29 -58.30 -1.26
N ASP A 588 17.40 -59.00 -1.55
CA ASP A 588 18.73 -58.62 -1.09
C ASP A 588 19.12 -57.24 -1.60
N GLU A 589 19.68 -56.38 -0.73
CA GLU A 589 20.06 -55.01 -1.07
C GLU A 589 21.38 -54.95 -1.85
N PRO A 590 21.42 -54.48 -3.10
CA PRO A 590 22.66 -54.02 -3.69
C PRO A 590 22.96 -52.62 -3.11
N THR A 591 23.76 -52.58 -2.06
CA THR A 591 24.30 -51.34 -1.50
C THR A 591 25.40 -50.79 -2.42
N MET A 592 25.25 -49.56 -2.90
CA MET A 592 26.41 -48.79 -3.40
C MET A 592 27.48 -48.75 -2.29
N PRO A 593 28.77 -48.89 -2.63
CA PRO A 593 29.83 -48.92 -1.63
C PRO A 593 29.80 -47.65 -0.78
N ILE A 594 29.68 -47.83 0.54
CA ILE A 594 29.78 -46.76 1.52
C ILE A 594 31.21 -46.20 1.43
N PRO A 595 31.40 -44.88 1.23
CA PRO A 595 32.72 -44.29 1.33
C PRO A 595 33.25 -44.53 2.75
N ILE A 596 34.37 -45.23 2.86
CA ILE A 596 35.06 -45.45 4.14
C ILE A 596 35.47 -44.06 4.66
N LEU A 597 34.87 -43.62 5.77
CA LEU A 597 35.17 -42.33 6.40
C LEU A 597 36.61 -42.36 6.96
N PRO A 598 37.57 -41.58 6.42
CA PRO A 598 38.90 -41.52 6.99
C PRO A 598 38.87 -40.75 8.33
N GLY A 599 39.25 -41.43 9.41
CA GLY A 599 39.38 -40.84 10.74
C GLY A 599 40.60 -39.93 10.84
N LYS A 600 40.44 -38.63 10.59
CA LYS A 600 41.39 -37.60 11.03
C LYS A 600 40.65 -36.40 11.63
N VAL A 601 41.01 -36.07 12.86
CA VAL A 601 40.50 -34.92 13.62
C VAL A 601 41.43 -33.73 13.36
N SER A 602 40.89 -32.61 12.88
CA SER A 602 41.66 -31.36 12.67
C SER A 602 40.87 -30.13 13.11
N SER A 603 41.57 -29.15 13.72
CA SER A 603 41.04 -27.83 14.07
C SER A 603 41.10 -26.88 12.87
N VAL A 604 40.05 -26.09 12.61
CA VAL A 604 39.92 -25.27 11.39
C VAL A 604 39.67 -23.78 11.69
N ASP A 605 40.47 -22.91 11.08
CA ASP A 605 40.19 -21.48 10.86
C ASP A 605 39.66 -21.26 9.42
N ALA A 606 38.38 -20.87 9.27
CA ALA A 606 37.61 -21.17 8.05
C ALA A 606 37.02 -19.98 7.25
N ILE A 607 37.41 -18.72 7.50
CA ILE A 607 36.71 -17.57 6.87
C ILE A 607 37.40 -17.06 5.60
N SER A 608 38.74 -17.08 5.50
CA SER A 608 39.46 -16.58 4.32
C SER A 608 39.40 -17.52 3.11
N SER A 609 39.31 -18.83 3.33
CA SER A 609 39.32 -19.85 2.26
C SER A 609 38.08 -19.84 1.37
N VAL A 610 36.92 -19.49 1.93
CA VAL A 610 35.63 -19.50 1.22
C VAL A 610 35.57 -18.42 0.14
N THR A 611 36.00 -17.20 0.46
CA THR A 611 36.00 -16.08 -0.49
C THR A 611 36.95 -16.34 -1.65
N ILE A 612 38.12 -16.93 -1.36
CA ILE A 612 39.11 -17.31 -2.38
C ILE A 612 38.55 -18.41 -3.29
N SER A 613 37.93 -19.46 -2.73
CA SER A 613 37.29 -20.52 -3.50
C SER A 613 36.14 -19.98 -4.38
N LEU A 614 35.29 -19.10 -3.85
CA LEU A 614 34.19 -18.51 -4.62
C LEU A 614 34.67 -17.57 -5.73
N GLN A 615 35.75 -16.80 -5.51
CA GLN A 615 36.36 -15.98 -6.55
C GLN A 615 36.93 -16.86 -7.67
N ALA A 616 37.62 -17.95 -7.34
CA ALA A 616 38.12 -18.93 -8.31
C ALA A 616 36.98 -19.57 -9.12
N ILE A 617 35.87 -19.93 -8.48
CA ILE A 617 34.67 -20.48 -9.17
C ILE A 617 34.04 -19.42 -10.08
N SER A 618 34.00 -18.15 -9.65
CA SER A 618 33.41 -17.08 -10.46
C SER A 618 34.15 -16.85 -11.79
N THR A 619 35.46 -17.14 -11.83
CA THR A 619 36.27 -17.10 -13.05
C THR A 619 36.12 -18.34 -13.94
N GLN A 620 35.59 -19.45 -13.40
CA GLN A 620 35.35 -20.70 -14.14
C GLN A 620 33.95 -20.77 -14.74
N LEU A 621 32.96 -20.05 -14.20
CA LEU A 621 31.59 -20.07 -14.72
C LEU A 621 31.44 -19.44 -16.11
N VAL A 622 30.59 -20.02 -16.96
CA VAL A 622 30.26 -19.45 -18.29
C VAL A 622 29.64 -18.05 -18.11
N PRO A 623 30.19 -17.01 -18.78
CA PRO A 623 29.68 -15.65 -18.67
C PRO A 623 28.20 -15.54 -19.04
N ALA A 624 27.49 -14.68 -18.32
CA ALA A 624 26.10 -14.37 -18.62
C ALA A 624 25.93 -13.69 -19.98
N ILE A 625 24.71 -13.78 -20.51
CA ILE A 625 24.30 -13.00 -21.68
C ILE A 625 24.41 -11.49 -21.34
N SER A 626 25.13 -10.73 -22.17
CA SER A 626 25.53 -9.32 -21.90
C SER A 626 24.35 -8.40 -21.52
N ARG A 627 24.49 -7.69 -20.39
CA ARG A 627 23.54 -6.66 -19.90
C ARG A 627 23.22 -5.57 -20.94
N LYS A 628 24.16 -5.24 -21.85
CA LYS A 628 23.94 -4.24 -22.92
C LYS A 628 22.90 -4.70 -23.95
N GLN A 629 22.76 -6.01 -24.19
CA GLN A 629 21.78 -6.55 -25.14
C GLN A 629 20.35 -6.56 -24.56
N LYS A 630 20.17 -6.86 -23.27
CA LYS A 630 18.88 -6.68 -22.55
C LYS A 630 18.49 -5.20 -22.43
N GLN A 631 19.45 -4.30 -22.17
CA GLN A 631 19.18 -2.85 -22.10
C GLN A 631 18.75 -2.27 -23.45
N ALA A 632 19.33 -2.71 -24.57
CA ALA A 632 18.92 -2.26 -25.91
C ALA A 632 17.45 -2.61 -26.22
N GLN A 633 16.93 -3.74 -25.72
CA GLN A 633 15.52 -4.13 -25.86
C GLN A 633 14.58 -3.38 -24.90
N ALA A 634 15.04 -3.04 -23.69
CA ALA A 634 14.28 -2.24 -22.73
C ALA A 634 14.17 -0.75 -23.16
N VAL A 635 15.24 -0.19 -23.71
CA VAL A 635 15.29 1.18 -24.25
C VAL A 635 14.45 1.30 -25.52
N ALA A 636 14.42 0.26 -26.37
CA ALA A 636 13.56 0.22 -27.56
C ALA A 636 12.04 0.18 -27.25
N LYS A 637 11.64 -0.10 -25.99
CA LYS A 637 10.24 -0.11 -25.53
C LYS A 637 9.80 1.23 -24.94
N GLN A 638 10.68 2.23 -24.84
CA GLN A 638 10.38 3.56 -24.33
C GLN A 638 10.60 4.64 -25.40
N SER A 639 9.61 4.82 -26.27
CA SER A 639 9.41 6.13 -26.89
C SER A 639 8.25 6.81 -26.17
N LYS A 640 8.57 7.69 -25.21
CA LYS A 640 7.62 8.61 -24.59
C LYS A 640 7.54 9.85 -25.47
N VAL A 641 6.48 9.96 -26.28
CA VAL A 641 6.07 11.28 -26.76
C VAL A 641 5.38 11.96 -25.57
N ARG A 642 5.98 13.03 -25.03
CA ARG A 642 5.30 13.92 -24.07
C ARG A 642 4.05 14.47 -24.80
N ASP A 643 2.86 14.13 -24.31
CA ASP A 643 1.62 14.70 -24.85
C ASP A 643 1.62 16.21 -24.56
N LEU A 644 1.88 17.01 -25.59
CA LEU A 644 1.96 18.47 -25.51
C LEU A 644 0.68 19.09 -24.95
N TRP A 645 -0.49 18.51 -25.22
CA TRP A 645 -1.76 19.03 -24.73
C TRP A 645 -1.98 18.74 -23.25
N LEU A 646 -1.51 17.59 -22.74
CA LEU A 646 -1.51 17.33 -21.31
C LEU A 646 -0.60 18.33 -20.58
N VAL A 647 0.58 18.61 -21.14
CA VAL A 647 1.49 19.62 -20.59
C VAL A 647 0.83 21.00 -20.62
N ALA A 648 0.16 21.35 -21.72
CA ALA A 648 -0.60 22.59 -21.82
C ALA A 648 -1.72 22.66 -20.78
N THR A 649 -2.50 21.60 -20.56
CA THR A 649 -3.53 21.53 -19.50
C THR A 649 -2.94 21.82 -18.13
N ILE A 650 -1.81 21.20 -17.79
CA ILE A 650 -1.14 21.38 -16.49
C ILE A 650 -0.67 22.83 -16.34
N ILE A 651 0.02 23.38 -17.35
CA ILE A 651 0.53 24.75 -17.31
C ILE A 651 -0.62 25.75 -17.18
N THR A 652 -1.65 25.63 -18.03
CA THR A 652 -2.81 26.52 -18.00
C THR A 652 -3.53 26.45 -16.66
N ALA A 653 -3.80 25.24 -16.13
CA ALA A 653 -4.45 25.08 -14.83
C ALA A 653 -3.61 25.68 -13.69
N CYS A 654 -2.30 25.45 -13.67
CA CYS A 654 -1.41 26.05 -12.66
C CYS A 654 -1.41 27.58 -12.72
N ILE A 655 -1.31 28.16 -13.92
CA ILE A 655 -1.31 29.62 -14.11
C ILE A 655 -2.66 30.20 -13.66
N THR A 656 -3.79 29.64 -14.12
CA THR A 656 -5.11 30.17 -13.75
C THR A 656 -5.40 30.03 -12.26
N SER A 657 -5.02 28.91 -11.64
CA SER A 657 -5.14 28.68 -10.20
C SER A 657 -4.38 29.74 -9.38
N VAL A 658 -3.12 30.02 -9.74
CA VAL A 658 -2.29 31.02 -9.04
C VAL A 658 -2.83 32.44 -9.26
N VAL A 659 -3.22 32.78 -10.49
CA VAL A 659 -3.78 34.10 -10.81
C VAL A 659 -5.09 34.34 -10.06
N ALA A 660 -6.01 33.38 -10.07
CA ALA A 660 -7.28 33.49 -9.35
C ALA A 660 -7.08 33.59 -7.83
N CYS A 661 -6.24 32.72 -7.24
CA CYS A 661 -5.96 32.75 -5.81
C CYS A 661 -5.34 34.10 -5.40
N ARG A 662 -4.39 34.62 -6.18
CA ARG A 662 -3.80 35.94 -5.95
C ARG A 662 -4.86 37.04 -6.03
N HIS A 663 -5.75 37.00 -7.02
CA HIS A 663 -6.80 38.00 -7.20
C HIS A 663 -7.74 38.06 -5.99
N TYR A 664 -8.35 36.94 -5.60
CA TYR A 664 -9.29 36.90 -4.46
C TYR A 664 -8.59 37.16 -3.12
N PHE A 665 -7.33 36.75 -2.98
CA PHE A 665 -6.53 37.10 -1.80
C PHE A 665 -6.30 38.62 -1.68
N GLN A 666 -6.03 39.31 -2.80
CA GLN A 666 -5.86 40.77 -2.81
C GLN A 666 -7.16 41.53 -2.51
N GLN A 667 -8.31 40.95 -2.81
CA GLN A 667 -9.63 41.52 -2.51
C GLN A 667 -10.15 41.15 -1.12
N HIS A 668 -9.39 40.36 -0.33
CA HIS A 668 -9.82 39.83 0.96
C HIS A 668 -11.06 38.91 0.90
N GLU A 669 -11.26 38.21 -0.22
CA GLU A 669 -12.46 37.40 -0.48
C GLU A 669 -12.26 35.89 -0.19
N VAL A 670 -11.11 35.49 0.35
CA VAL A 670 -10.76 34.06 0.57
C VAL A 670 -11.58 33.40 1.70
N LEU A 671 -11.99 34.19 2.70
CA LEU A 671 -12.66 33.72 3.93
C LEU A 671 -14.12 34.19 4.05
N LEU A 672 -14.78 34.50 2.93
CA LEU A 672 -16.16 35.01 2.95
C LEU A 672 -17.19 34.01 3.49
N TYR A 673 -16.93 32.71 3.37
CA TYR A 673 -17.83 31.64 3.81
C TYR A 673 -17.65 31.26 5.28
N GLY A 674 -18.76 31.13 6.03
CA GLY A 674 -18.72 30.58 7.40
C GLY A 674 -18.19 29.14 7.47
N ASP A 675 -18.48 28.33 6.45
CA ASP A 675 -17.93 26.98 6.30
C ASP A 675 -16.40 26.98 6.15
N ALA A 676 -15.85 27.97 5.44
CA ALA A 676 -14.40 28.10 5.25
C ALA A 676 -13.70 28.41 6.59
N LEU A 677 -14.28 29.30 7.40
CA LEU A 677 -13.80 29.56 8.77
C LEU A 677 -13.88 28.31 9.64
N SER A 678 -15.00 27.57 9.56
CA SER A 678 -15.20 26.31 10.29
C SER A 678 -14.15 25.24 9.93
N HIS A 679 -13.80 25.11 8.65
CA HIS A 679 -12.72 24.22 8.21
C HIS A 679 -11.35 24.65 8.73
N MET A 680 -11.02 25.94 8.65
CA MET A 680 -9.75 26.47 9.17
C MET A 680 -9.64 26.28 10.67
N ARG A 681 -10.72 26.55 11.41
CA ARG A 681 -10.84 26.36 12.86
C ARG A 681 -10.67 24.89 13.24
N SER A 682 -11.42 23.98 12.61
CA SER A 682 -11.35 22.54 12.88
C SER A 682 -9.98 21.94 12.58
N ALA A 683 -9.27 22.47 11.57
CA ALA A 683 -7.90 22.05 11.27
C ALA A 683 -6.89 22.55 12.32
N ARG A 684 -7.06 23.79 12.81
CA ARG A 684 -6.17 24.44 13.79
C ARG A 684 -6.40 23.93 15.22
N SER A 685 -7.64 23.66 15.60
CA SER A 685 -8.07 23.24 16.95
C SER A 685 -7.38 21.96 17.44
N VAL A 686 -7.01 21.07 16.51
CA VAL A 686 -6.26 19.83 16.81
C VAL A 686 -4.96 20.13 17.55
N PHE A 687 -4.32 21.27 17.28
CA PHE A 687 -3.03 21.63 17.85
C PHE A 687 -3.07 22.89 18.74
N ASP A 688 -4.02 23.78 18.49
CA ASP A 688 -4.06 25.12 19.08
C ASP A 688 -5.39 25.42 19.77
N SER A 689 -5.89 24.50 20.60
CA SER A 689 -7.09 24.68 21.44
C SER A 689 -6.77 24.58 22.92
N ALA A 690 -7.73 24.93 23.79
CA ALA A 690 -7.60 24.72 25.23
C ALA A 690 -7.36 23.24 25.61
N THR A 691 -7.85 22.31 24.79
CA THR A 691 -7.65 20.85 24.93
C THR A 691 -7.24 20.20 23.60
N PRO A 692 -5.96 20.36 23.16
CA PRO A 692 -5.50 19.86 21.87
C PRO A 692 -5.62 18.34 21.75
N GLY A 693 -5.91 17.87 20.54
CA GLY A 693 -6.01 16.44 20.23
C GLY A 693 -6.90 16.18 19.01
N LEU A 694 -6.83 14.96 18.46
CA LEU A 694 -7.61 14.60 17.27
C LEU A 694 -9.13 14.75 17.47
N ALA A 695 -9.64 14.59 18.70
CA ALA A 695 -11.07 14.75 19.00
C ALA A 695 -11.63 16.13 18.58
N GLN A 696 -10.75 17.13 18.45
CA GLN A 696 -11.08 18.48 18.01
C GLN A 696 -11.44 18.59 16.52
N LEU A 697 -11.30 17.52 15.73
CA LEU A 697 -11.81 17.45 14.35
C LEU A 697 -13.35 17.56 14.27
N GLY A 698 -14.06 17.28 15.38
CA GLY A 698 -15.50 17.38 15.45
C GLY A 698 -16.24 16.15 14.90
N THR A 699 -17.55 16.33 14.71
CA THR A 699 -18.51 15.27 14.34
C THR A 699 -19.11 15.45 12.93
N VAL A 700 -19.26 16.69 12.42
CA VAL A 700 -20.01 16.94 11.18
C VAL A 700 -19.13 16.86 9.92
N TRP A 701 -17.95 17.49 9.96
CA TRP A 701 -17.10 17.63 8.79
C TRP A 701 -16.13 16.46 8.65
N LEU A 702 -16.10 15.86 7.46
CA LEU A 702 -15.20 14.75 7.17
C LEU A 702 -13.72 15.20 7.21
N PRO A 703 -12.78 14.30 7.57
CA PRO A 703 -11.50 14.74 8.09
C PRO A 703 -10.45 15.10 7.04
N LEU A 704 -10.58 14.66 5.77
CA LEU A 704 -9.51 14.80 4.78
C LEU A 704 -9.09 16.25 4.51
N PRO A 705 -10.00 17.22 4.30
CA PRO A 705 -9.62 18.62 4.06
C PRO A 705 -8.78 19.17 5.21
N HIS A 706 -9.17 18.91 6.46
CA HIS A 706 -8.46 19.34 7.67
C HIS A 706 -7.06 18.71 7.77
N ILE A 707 -6.95 17.40 7.52
CA ILE A 707 -5.68 16.68 7.55
C ILE A 707 -4.71 17.23 6.49
N LEU A 708 -5.23 17.57 5.30
CA LEU A 708 -4.42 18.15 4.23
C LEU A 708 -3.95 19.57 4.55
N MET A 709 -4.68 20.32 5.38
CA MET A 709 -4.30 21.67 5.84
C MET A 709 -3.21 21.64 6.93
N TRP A 710 -3.04 20.53 7.66
CA TRP A 710 -2.08 20.43 8.77
C TRP A 710 -0.64 20.85 8.47
N PRO A 711 -0.05 20.66 7.27
CA PRO A 711 1.29 21.17 6.99
C PRO A 711 1.39 22.70 6.93
N PHE A 712 0.26 23.40 6.75
CA PHE A 712 0.21 24.85 6.49
C PHE A 712 -0.42 25.62 7.66
N ILE A 713 -1.41 25.02 8.33
CA ILE A 713 -2.27 25.69 9.32
C ILE A 713 -1.51 26.16 10.58
N TRP A 714 -0.30 25.67 10.83
CA TRP A 714 0.55 26.12 11.94
C TRP A 714 1.04 27.56 11.79
N ASN A 715 1.18 28.03 10.55
CA ASN A 715 1.62 29.38 10.28
C ASN A 715 0.46 30.36 10.47
N ASN A 716 0.61 31.30 11.42
CA ASN A 716 -0.44 32.26 11.75
C ASN A 716 -0.86 33.12 10.55
N PHE A 717 0.08 33.52 9.68
CA PHE A 717 -0.26 34.28 8.48
C PHE A 717 -1.14 33.45 7.53
N LEU A 718 -0.77 32.19 7.25
CA LEU A 718 -1.56 31.30 6.38
C LEU A 718 -2.92 30.93 7.00
N TRP A 719 -3.01 30.88 8.34
CA TRP A 719 -4.26 30.65 9.05
C TRP A 719 -5.20 31.86 8.95
N TYR A 720 -4.74 33.05 9.38
CA TYR A 720 -5.58 34.26 9.35
C TYR A 720 -5.96 34.71 7.94
N SER A 721 -5.13 34.42 6.94
CA SER A 721 -5.43 34.74 5.54
C SER A 721 -6.36 33.75 4.83
N GLY A 722 -6.58 32.55 5.39
CA GLY A 722 -7.26 31.45 4.71
C GLY A 722 -6.38 30.70 3.69
N LEU A 723 -5.17 31.18 3.39
CA LEU A 723 -4.30 30.57 2.38
C LEU A 723 -3.88 29.13 2.73
N ALA A 724 -3.90 28.73 4.01
CA ALA A 724 -3.65 27.34 4.38
C ALA A 724 -4.64 26.37 3.72
N GLY A 725 -5.91 26.77 3.58
CA GLY A 725 -6.92 26.01 2.86
C GLY A 725 -6.76 26.11 1.34
N SER A 726 -6.50 27.32 0.82
CA SER A 726 -6.25 27.54 -0.61
C SER A 726 -5.07 26.68 -1.12
N PHE A 727 -4.00 26.52 -0.34
CA PHE A 727 -2.85 25.67 -0.70
C PHE A 727 -3.18 24.17 -0.75
N VAL A 728 -4.32 23.75 -0.20
CA VAL A 728 -4.88 22.40 -0.40
C VAL A 728 -5.72 22.37 -1.66
N SER A 729 -6.65 23.31 -1.80
CA SER A 729 -7.61 23.39 -2.90
C SER A 729 -6.96 23.60 -4.27
N MET A 730 -5.91 24.43 -4.35
CA MET A 730 -5.20 24.75 -5.60
C MET A 730 -4.64 23.49 -6.29
N PRO A 731 -3.87 22.59 -5.62
CA PRO A 731 -3.42 21.38 -6.29
C PRO A 731 -4.52 20.35 -6.53
N CYS A 732 -5.55 20.28 -5.68
CA CYS A 732 -6.73 19.45 -5.94
C CYS A 732 -7.45 19.87 -7.23
N TYR A 733 -7.58 21.18 -7.48
CA TYR A 733 -8.10 21.70 -8.73
C TYR A 733 -7.25 21.29 -9.94
N VAL A 734 -5.91 21.39 -9.85
CA VAL A 734 -5.02 20.93 -10.94
C VAL A 734 -5.13 19.42 -11.17
N ILE A 735 -5.23 18.63 -10.10
CA ILE A 735 -5.44 17.17 -10.16
C ILE A 735 -6.75 16.84 -10.88
N ALA A 736 -7.84 17.52 -10.50
CA ALA A 736 -9.13 17.35 -11.14
C ALA A 736 -9.05 17.63 -12.66
N ALA A 737 -8.38 18.72 -13.06
CA ALA A 737 -8.17 19.07 -14.46
C ALA A 737 -7.35 18.01 -15.23
N ILE A 738 -6.28 17.46 -14.61
CA ILE A 738 -5.47 16.40 -15.21
C ILE A 738 -6.31 15.14 -15.45
N TYR A 739 -7.00 14.65 -14.43
CA TYR A 739 -7.76 13.40 -14.56
C TYR A 739 -9.02 13.56 -15.41
N LEU A 740 -9.60 14.75 -15.47
CA LEU A 740 -10.64 15.11 -16.43
C LEU A 740 -10.13 15.03 -17.86
N PHE A 741 -8.98 15.67 -18.15
CA PHE A 741 -8.32 15.59 -19.46
C PHE A 741 -8.03 14.13 -19.84
N LEU A 742 -7.43 13.36 -18.92
CA LEU A 742 -7.07 11.97 -19.19
C LEU A 742 -8.31 11.09 -19.44
N SER A 743 -9.42 11.35 -18.74
CA SER A 743 -10.70 10.67 -18.94
C SER A 743 -11.30 11.01 -20.30
N ALA A 744 -11.39 12.31 -20.62
CA ALA A 744 -11.86 12.79 -21.91
C ALA A 744 -11.02 12.20 -23.05
N ARG A 745 -9.68 12.19 -22.94
CA ARG A 745 -8.78 11.64 -23.96
C ARG A 745 -9.00 10.15 -24.18
N ARG A 746 -9.33 9.37 -23.15
CA ARG A 746 -9.66 7.94 -23.30
C ARG A 746 -11.00 7.70 -23.98
N LEU A 747 -11.97 8.60 -23.82
CA LEU A 747 -13.27 8.52 -24.49
C LEU A 747 -13.19 9.02 -25.95
N THR A 748 -12.53 10.16 -26.18
CA THR A 748 -12.46 10.81 -27.51
C THR A 748 -11.30 10.32 -28.38
N ARG A 749 -10.28 9.70 -27.77
CA ARG A 749 -8.98 9.38 -28.42
C ARG A 749 -8.24 10.62 -28.97
N SER A 750 -8.63 11.82 -28.54
CA SER A 750 -8.15 13.09 -29.06
C SER A 750 -7.69 14.01 -27.93
N SER A 751 -6.38 14.26 -27.86
CA SER A 751 -5.80 15.17 -26.87
C SER A 751 -6.25 16.62 -27.09
N ARG A 752 -6.60 17.02 -28.32
CA ARG A 752 -7.11 18.36 -28.64
C ARG A 752 -8.53 18.56 -28.11
N ALA A 753 -9.44 17.65 -28.42
CA ALA A 753 -10.81 17.70 -27.95
C ALA A 753 -10.88 17.66 -26.41
N SER A 754 -10.03 16.82 -25.81
CA SER A 754 -9.88 16.72 -24.36
C SER A 754 -9.37 18.04 -23.74
N PHE A 755 -8.34 18.67 -24.32
CA PHE A 755 -7.87 19.97 -23.86
C PHE A 755 -8.98 21.03 -23.91
N ILE A 756 -9.67 21.15 -25.05
CA ILE A 756 -10.73 22.15 -25.26
C ILE A 756 -11.87 21.97 -24.26
N GLY A 757 -12.39 20.76 -24.07
CA GLY A 757 -13.46 20.56 -23.09
C GLY A 757 -13.00 20.76 -21.64
N THR A 758 -11.74 20.42 -21.33
CA THR A 758 -11.14 20.69 -20.01
C THR A 758 -11.00 22.20 -19.74
N LEU A 759 -10.93 23.05 -20.78
CA LEU A 759 -10.92 24.51 -20.59
C LEU A 759 -12.17 25.02 -19.88
N LEU A 760 -13.31 24.34 -20.02
CA LEU A 760 -14.52 24.68 -19.26
C LEU A 760 -14.24 24.64 -17.76
N PHE A 761 -13.64 23.55 -17.28
CA PHE A 761 -13.29 23.42 -15.87
C PHE A 761 -12.21 24.43 -15.46
N ILE A 762 -11.20 24.63 -16.32
CA ILE A 762 -10.05 25.50 -16.03
C ILE A 762 -10.40 27.00 -15.95
N PHE A 763 -11.37 27.44 -16.76
CA PHE A 763 -11.76 28.84 -16.83
C PHE A 763 -13.11 29.13 -16.17
N ASN A 764 -13.77 28.14 -15.57
CA ASN A 764 -15.03 28.37 -14.85
C ASN A 764 -14.80 29.30 -13.64
N PRO A 765 -15.43 30.49 -13.60
CA PRO A 765 -15.17 31.47 -12.54
C PRO A 765 -15.54 30.98 -11.14
N ASN A 766 -16.61 30.19 -11.01
CA ASN A 766 -17.05 29.63 -9.73
C ASN A 766 -16.02 28.60 -9.21
N VAL A 767 -15.53 27.69 -10.06
CA VAL A 767 -14.47 26.74 -9.67
C VAL A 767 -13.17 27.46 -9.32
N LEU A 768 -12.80 28.52 -10.07
CA LEU A 768 -11.62 29.34 -9.79
C LEU A 768 -11.72 30.11 -8.46
N TYR A 769 -12.92 30.51 -8.07
CA TYR A 769 -13.17 31.07 -6.75
C TYR A 769 -13.10 29.99 -5.66
N LEU A 770 -13.85 28.88 -5.81
CA LEU A 770 -13.85 27.78 -4.83
C LEU A 770 -12.46 27.15 -4.60
N GLN A 771 -11.59 27.10 -5.61
CA GLN A 771 -10.21 26.62 -5.43
C GLN A 771 -9.32 27.62 -4.67
N SER A 772 -9.75 28.87 -4.59
CA SER A 772 -9.08 29.92 -3.82
C SER A 772 -9.52 29.94 -2.35
N THR A 773 -10.54 29.18 -1.96
CA THR A 773 -11.09 29.16 -0.61
C THR A 773 -10.79 27.84 0.14
N PRO A 774 -10.82 27.84 1.49
CA PRO A 774 -10.71 26.64 2.35
C PRO A 774 -11.88 25.65 2.30
N LEU A 775 -12.54 25.50 1.16
CA LEU A 775 -13.71 24.64 1.01
C LEU A 775 -13.36 23.21 0.54
N SER A 776 -14.26 22.27 0.77
CA SER A 776 -14.01 20.83 0.53
C SER A 776 -14.38 20.36 -0.88
N GLU A 777 -15.10 21.17 -1.65
CA GLU A 777 -15.63 20.88 -2.99
C GLU A 777 -14.51 20.45 -3.96
N THR A 778 -13.42 21.20 -4.00
CA THR A 778 -12.30 20.94 -4.92
C THR A 778 -11.52 19.66 -4.57
N VAL A 779 -11.41 19.34 -3.28
CA VAL A 779 -10.83 18.09 -2.80
C VAL A 779 -11.67 16.90 -3.27
N CYS A 780 -13.00 17.00 -3.16
CA CYS A 780 -13.90 15.96 -3.66
C CYS A 780 -13.87 15.86 -5.18
N MET A 781 -13.87 16.98 -5.92
CA MET A 781 -13.72 17.01 -7.38
C MET A 781 -12.46 16.27 -7.84
N ALA A 782 -11.33 16.48 -7.16
CA ALA A 782 -10.08 15.79 -7.45
C ALA A 782 -10.20 14.26 -7.27
N ALA A 783 -10.80 13.83 -6.15
CA ALA A 783 -11.01 12.42 -5.85
C ALA A 783 -12.00 11.76 -6.82
N LEU A 784 -13.11 12.43 -7.14
CA LEU A 784 -14.12 11.99 -8.10
C LEU A 784 -13.55 11.85 -9.51
N ALA A 785 -12.84 12.87 -10.01
CA ALA A 785 -12.23 12.83 -11.34
C ALA A 785 -11.18 11.71 -11.45
N SER A 786 -10.38 11.52 -10.40
CA SER A 786 -9.41 10.42 -10.31
C SER A 786 -10.09 9.05 -10.30
N ALA A 787 -11.14 8.88 -9.48
CA ALA A 787 -11.90 7.63 -9.41
C ALA A 787 -12.57 7.31 -10.75
N GLY A 788 -13.19 8.30 -11.40
CA GLY A 788 -13.80 8.15 -12.72
C GLY A 788 -12.78 7.76 -13.80
N TYR A 789 -11.60 8.39 -13.80
CA TYR A 789 -10.51 8.03 -14.71
C TYR A 789 -10.06 6.58 -14.52
N TYR A 790 -9.75 6.18 -13.30
CA TYR A 790 -9.28 4.81 -13.05
C TYR A 790 -10.39 3.79 -13.28
N PHE A 791 -11.66 4.15 -13.06
CA PHE A 791 -12.80 3.30 -13.40
C PHE A 791 -12.89 3.07 -14.90
N LEU A 792 -12.75 4.13 -15.69
CA LEU A 792 -12.66 4.03 -17.14
C LEU A 792 -11.48 3.14 -17.58
N CYS A 793 -10.30 3.33 -16.99
CA CYS A 793 -9.13 2.49 -17.28
C CYS A 793 -9.37 1.02 -16.92
N TRP A 794 -9.97 0.73 -15.76
CA TRP A 794 -10.26 -0.65 -15.35
C TRP A 794 -11.29 -1.31 -16.28
N VAL A 795 -12.32 -0.57 -16.68
CA VAL A 795 -13.32 -1.05 -17.64
C VAL A 795 -12.70 -1.31 -19.02
N GLN A 796 -11.66 -0.57 -19.42
CA GLN A 796 -11.01 -0.77 -20.72
C GLN A 796 -9.89 -1.83 -20.67
N ASP A 797 -9.02 -1.77 -19.66
CA ASP A 797 -7.75 -2.50 -19.60
C ASP A 797 -7.87 -3.78 -18.73
N GLY A 798 -8.75 -3.78 -17.72
CA GLY A 798 -9.06 -4.95 -16.88
C GLY A 798 -7.98 -5.34 -15.86
N GLU A 799 -6.99 -4.49 -15.58
CA GLU A 799 -5.91 -4.84 -14.64
C GLU A 799 -6.29 -4.55 -13.16
N LEU A 800 -5.73 -5.35 -12.25
CA LEU A 800 -5.95 -5.21 -10.81
C LEU A 800 -5.50 -3.83 -10.27
N LYS A 801 -4.45 -3.26 -10.86
CA LYS A 801 -3.88 -1.99 -10.43
C LYS A 801 -4.89 -0.85 -10.54
N GLN A 802 -5.69 -0.79 -11.60
CA GLN A 802 -6.72 0.24 -11.73
C GLN A 802 -7.82 0.06 -10.67
N LEU A 803 -8.21 -1.18 -10.35
CA LEU A 803 -9.17 -1.49 -9.29
C LEU A 803 -8.74 -0.94 -7.91
N ILE A 804 -7.46 -1.11 -7.57
CA ILE A 804 -6.89 -0.56 -6.33
C ILE A 804 -6.96 0.98 -6.35
N PHE A 805 -6.64 1.62 -7.48
CA PHE A 805 -6.70 3.08 -7.57
C PHE A 805 -8.13 3.63 -7.52
N ILE A 806 -9.10 2.95 -8.12
CA ILE A 806 -10.53 3.30 -7.97
C ILE A 806 -10.89 3.29 -6.49
N ALA A 807 -10.61 2.18 -5.80
CA ALA A 807 -10.92 2.01 -4.38
C ALA A 807 -10.20 3.07 -3.51
N GLY A 808 -8.93 3.38 -3.79
CA GLY A 808 -8.18 4.41 -3.08
C GLY A 808 -8.70 5.83 -3.32
N CYS A 809 -9.09 6.18 -4.55
CA CYS A 809 -9.68 7.48 -4.85
C CYS A 809 -11.07 7.62 -4.24
N THR A 810 -11.88 6.55 -4.28
CA THR A 810 -13.18 6.50 -3.60
C THR A 810 -13.00 6.63 -2.08
N PHE A 811 -12.03 5.95 -1.47
CA PHE A 811 -11.69 6.14 -0.06
C PHE A 811 -11.46 7.63 0.25
N LEU A 812 -10.59 8.30 -0.51
CA LEU A 812 -10.33 9.73 -0.33
C LEU A 812 -11.59 10.58 -0.49
N ALA A 813 -12.46 10.28 -1.46
CA ALA A 813 -13.73 10.97 -1.62
C ALA A 813 -14.64 10.80 -0.38
N THR A 814 -14.75 9.58 0.16
CA THR A 814 -15.62 9.27 1.31
C THR A 814 -15.21 9.95 2.62
N ILE A 815 -13.94 10.34 2.75
CA ILE A 815 -13.44 11.13 3.88
C ILE A 815 -13.23 12.61 3.53
N ALA A 816 -13.58 13.03 2.31
CA ALA A 816 -13.59 14.43 1.89
C ALA A 816 -14.97 15.07 2.09
N ARG A 817 -16.02 14.43 1.55
CA ARG A 817 -17.41 14.93 1.51
C ARG A 817 -18.41 13.78 1.38
N TYR A 818 -19.66 14.02 1.77
CA TYR A 818 -20.74 13.01 1.75
C TYR A 818 -21.19 12.63 0.33
N ASP A 819 -21.00 13.48 -0.69
CA ASP A 819 -21.19 13.10 -2.11
C ASP A 819 -20.18 12.02 -2.55
N GLY A 820 -19.04 11.91 -1.87
CA GLY A 820 -18.11 10.78 -2.00
C GLY A 820 -18.71 9.43 -1.58
N TRP A 821 -19.73 9.41 -0.71
CA TRP A 821 -20.43 8.17 -0.32
C TRP A 821 -21.34 7.70 -1.45
N ALA A 822 -21.95 8.63 -2.19
CA ALA A 822 -22.69 8.30 -3.39
C ALA A 822 -21.79 7.75 -4.50
N LEU A 823 -20.57 8.29 -4.65
CA LEU A 823 -19.55 7.71 -5.53
C LEU A 823 -19.23 6.25 -5.15
N PHE A 824 -19.05 5.97 -3.86
CA PHE A 824 -18.83 4.60 -3.37
C PHE A 824 -19.98 3.67 -3.76
N LEU A 825 -21.23 4.05 -3.45
CA LEU A 825 -22.42 3.26 -3.79
C LEU A 825 -22.57 3.08 -5.31
N GLY A 826 -22.31 4.13 -6.08
CA GLY A 826 -22.34 4.08 -7.55
C GLY A 826 -21.36 3.06 -8.12
N VAL A 827 -20.08 3.15 -7.74
CA VAL A 827 -19.05 2.21 -8.22
C VAL A 827 -19.32 0.79 -7.68
N PHE A 828 -19.78 0.65 -6.43
CA PHE A 828 -20.19 -0.63 -5.83
C PHE A 828 -21.25 -1.33 -6.68
N CYS A 829 -22.26 -0.61 -7.17
CA CYS A 829 -23.30 -1.15 -8.04
C CYS A 829 -22.81 -1.39 -9.48
N LEU A 830 -21.92 -0.53 -9.99
CA LEU A 830 -21.44 -0.61 -11.37
C LEU A 830 -20.40 -1.71 -11.60
N ILE A 831 -19.59 -2.09 -10.60
CA ILE A 831 -18.62 -3.18 -10.73
C ILE A 831 -19.31 -4.52 -11.10
N PRO A 832 -20.36 -4.97 -10.39
CA PRO A 832 -21.12 -6.16 -10.77
C PRO A 832 -21.79 -6.04 -12.12
N LEU A 833 -22.41 -4.88 -12.41
CA LEU A 833 -23.05 -4.63 -13.70
C LEU A 833 -22.07 -4.80 -14.86
N VAL A 834 -20.90 -4.15 -14.78
CA VAL A 834 -19.84 -4.28 -15.79
C VAL A 834 -19.35 -5.72 -15.90
N GLY A 835 -19.17 -6.41 -14.77
CA GLY A 835 -18.76 -7.81 -14.74
C GLY A 835 -19.75 -8.73 -15.46
N LEU A 836 -21.05 -8.54 -15.22
CA LEU A 836 -22.13 -9.27 -15.88
C LEU A 836 -22.17 -8.98 -17.39
N MET A 837 -22.06 -7.71 -17.78
CA MET A 837 -22.00 -7.29 -19.20
C MET A 837 -20.80 -7.89 -19.94
N LYS A 838 -19.66 -8.01 -19.27
CA LYS A 838 -18.45 -8.67 -19.78
C LYS A 838 -18.49 -10.20 -19.67
N ARG A 839 -19.60 -10.79 -19.22
CA ARG A 839 -19.79 -12.25 -19.02
C ARG A 839 -18.70 -12.87 -18.15
N GLN A 840 -18.23 -12.13 -17.14
CA GLN A 840 -17.25 -12.64 -16.18
C GLN A 840 -17.90 -13.67 -15.26
N LYS A 841 -17.11 -14.62 -14.74
CA LYS A 841 -17.58 -15.58 -13.73
C LYS A 841 -17.98 -14.83 -12.46
N LEU A 842 -19.09 -15.22 -11.82
CA LEU A 842 -19.59 -14.59 -10.58
C LEU A 842 -18.51 -14.45 -9.51
N LEU A 843 -17.69 -15.47 -9.34
CA LEU A 843 -16.58 -15.46 -8.39
C LEU A 843 -15.54 -14.34 -8.67
N HIS A 844 -15.29 -14.03 -9.94
CA HIS A 844 -14.40 -12.93 -10.30
C HIS A 844 -15.04 -11.57 -10.05
N ILE A 845 -16.35 -11.46 -10.27
CA ILE A 845 -17.12 -10.25 -9.97
C ILE A 845 -17.13 -9.98 -8.46
N GLU A 846 -17.45 -10.99 -7.67
CA GLU A 846 -17.40 -10.98 -6.20
C GLU A 846 -16.01 -10.55 -5.72
N ALA A 847 -14.95 -11.12 -6.31
CA ALA A 847 -13.59 -10.76 -5.99
C ALA A 847 -13.26 -9.28 -6.26
N ASN A 848 -13.64 -8.76 -7.41
CA ASN A 848 -13.46 -7.34 -7.74
C ASN A 848 -14.25 -6.44 -6.78
N LEU A 849 -15.48 -6.84 -6.44
CA LEU A 849 -16.35 -6.12 -5.52
C LEU A 849 -15.75 -6.09 -4.11
N VAL A 850 -15.24 -7.21 -3.59
CA VAL A 850 -14.60 -7.28 -2.26
C VAL A 850 -13.37 -6.39 -2.21
N VAL A 851 -12.47 -6.47 -3.20
CA VAL A 851 -11.24 -5.65 -3.24
C VAL A 851 -11.56 -4.17 -3.29
N PHE A 852 -12.57 -3.78 -4.06
CA PHE A 852 -13.03 -2.40 -4.10
C PHE A 852 -13.66 -1.98 -2.77
N SER A 853 -14.58 -2.78 -2.23
CA SER A 853 -15.41 -2.42 -1.08
C SER A 853 -14.60 -2.27 0.21
N VAL A 854 -13.60 -3.14 0.41
CA VAL A 854 -12.76 -3.13 1.61
C VAL A 854 -11.97 -1.83 1.73
N LEU A 855 -11.36 -1.34 0.64
CA LEU A 855 -10.62 -0.08 0.66
C LEU A 855 -11.54 1.14 0.46
N GLY A 856 -12.43 1.10 -0.53
CA GLY A 856 -13.33 2.21 -0.85
C GLY A 856 -14.33 2.53 0.27
N GLY A 857 -14.80 1.53 1.00
CA GLY A 857 -15.72 1.68 2.14
C GLY A 857 -15.02 1.95 3.47
N LEU A 858 -13.68 1.87 3.53
CA LEU A 858 -12.91 2.06 4.77
C LEU A 858 -13.18 3.43 5.39
N GLY A 859 -13.30 4.48 4.57
CA GLY A 859 -13.53 5.84 5.05
C GLY A 859 -14.84 6.00 5.81
N ILE A 860 -15.91 5.39 5.27
CA ILE A 860 -17.23 5.34 5.89
C ILE A 860 -17.16 4.58 7.22
N ALA A 861 -16.54 3.40 7.22
CA ALA A 861 -16.40 2.58 8.42
C ALA A 861 -15.59 3.29 9.52
N LEU A 862 -14.51 3.98 9.14
CA LEU A 862 -13.71 4.78 10.07
C LEU A 862 -14.49 5.97 10.62
N TRP A 863 -15.36 6.59 9.83
CA TRP A 863 -16.20 7.70 10.29
C TRP A 863 -17.25 7.25 11.31
N PHE A 864 -17.91 6.11 11.07
CA PHE A 864 -18.80 5.51 12.07
C PHE A 864 -18.05 5.15 13.36
N ALA A 865 -16.88 4.53 13.24
CA ALA A 865 -16.06 4.18 14.40
C ALA A 865 -15.58 5.43 15.16
N TRP A 866 -15.17 6.49 14.45
CA TRP A 866 -14.79 7.78 15.03
C TRP A 866 -15.92 8.36 15.88
N ASN A 867 -17.13 8.43 15.32
CA ASN A 867 -18.28 8.99 16.00
C ASN A 867 -18.68 8.17 17.23
N GLN A 868 -18.68 6.84 17.12
CA GLN A 868 -18.91 5.95 18.26
C GLN A 868 -17.86 6.09 19.37
N ILE A 869 -16.58 6.21 19.02
CA ILE A 869 -15.48 6.25 20.00
C ILE A 869 -15.40 7.61 20.69
N ILE A 870 -15.61 8.71 19.96
CA ILE A 870 -15.43 10.07 20.48
C ILE A 870 -16.72 10.63 21.08
N PHE A 871 -17.87 10.41 20.43
CA PHE A 871 -19.16 11.00 20.82
C PHE A 871 -20.14 9.99 21.43
N GLY A 872 -19.81 8.69 21.40
CA GLY A 872 -20.65 7.63 21.98
C GLY A 872 -21.79 7.17 21.08
N ASP A 873 -21.96 7.78 19.91
CA ASP A 873 -23.02 7.50 18.95
C ASP A 873 -22.43 7.46 17.52
N PRO A 874 -22.59 6.37 16.76
CA PRO A 874 -22.05 6.24 15.41
C PRO A 874 -22.71 7.21 14.40
N LEU A 875 -23.92 7.71 14.69
CA LEU A 875 -24.70 8.60 13.81
C LEU A 875 -24.67 10.07 14.25
N SER A 876 -23.85 10.43 15.24
CA SER A 876 -23.74 11.80 15.78
C SER A 876 -23.58 12.90 14.72
N PHE A 877 -22.94 12.61 13.58
CA PHE A 877 -22.77 13.56 12.47
C PHE A 877 -24.09 13.91 11.76
N GLN A 878 -25.09 13.03 11.86
CA GLN A 878 -26.39 13.12 11.20
C GLN A 878 -27.50 13.62 12.12
N ASP A 879 -27.51 13.25 13.40
CA ASP A 879 -28.57 13.61 14.37
C ASP A 879 -28.09 14.51 15.52
N GLY A 880 -26.79 14.78 15.59
CA GLY A 880 -26.22 15.65 16.61
C GLY A 880 -26.72 17.11 16.52
N PRO A 881 -26.44 17.90 17.56
CA PRO A 881 -26.91 19.29 17.65
C PRO A 881 -26.43 20.18 16.49
N TYR A 882 -25.30 19.83 15.89
CA TYR A 882 -24.68 20.56 14.78
C TYR A 882 -24.96 19.94 13.40
N SER A 883 -25.72 18.85 13.33
CA SER A 883 -25.98 18.15 12.08
C SER A 883 -26.85 18.98 11.14
N SER A 884 -26.76 18.68 9.84
CA SER A 884 -27.59 19.31 8.82
C SER A 884 -29.08 19.07 9.08
N LEU A 885 -29.45 17.89 9.59
CA LEU A 885 -30.82 17.52 9.93
C LEU A 885 -31.39 18.41 11.03
N THR A 886 -30.63 18.63 12.11
CA THR A 886 -31.06 19.47 13.24
C THR A 886 -31.21 20.93 12.81
N GLN A 887 -30.27 21.44 12.02
CA GLN A 887 -30.34 22.80 11.47
C GLN A 887 -31.55 22.98 10.55
N GLN A 888 -31.84 21.98 9.69
CA GLN A 888 -32.97 22.03 8.76
C GLN A 888 -34.32 21.79 9.41
N ALA A 889 -34.38 21.11 10.56
CA ALA A 889 -35.62 20.92 11.30
C ALA A 889 -36.26 22.27 11.72
N ALA A 890 -35.45 23.28 12.08
CA ALA A 890 -35.93 24.62 12.38
C ALA A 890 -36.52 25.31 11.13
N GLN A 891 -35.84 25.17 9.99
CA GLN A 891 -36.29 25.75 8.71
C GLN A 891 -37.55 25.04 8.18
N LEU A 892 -37.70 23.75 8.45
CA LEU A 892 -38.87 22.96 8.07
C LEU A 892 -40.12 23.45 8.83
N LYS A 893 -39.99 23.74 10.13
CA LYS A 893 -41.08 24.31 10.96
C LYS A 893 -41.59 25.65 10.44
N VAL A 894 -40.71 26.46 9.85
CA VAL A 894 -41.04 27.79 9.29
C VAL A 894 -41.42 27.70 7.80
N GLY A 895 -41.48 26.50 7.22
CA GLY A 895 -41.91 26.29 5.83
C GLY A 895 -40.90 26.76 4.77
N LYS A 896 -39.60 26.85 5.11
CA LYS A 896 -38.54 27.37 4.22
C LYS A 896 -37.78 26.30 3.42
N LEU A 897 -38.16 25.02 3.55
CA LEU A 897 -37.61 23.90 2.77
C LEU A 897 -38.46 23.62 1.52
N PHE A 898 -38.21 24.36 0.44
CA PHE A 898 -39.06 24.32 -0.77
C PHE A 898 -38.97 23.01 -1.58
N THR A 899 -37.89 22.25 -1.43
CA THR A 899 -37.65 21.00 -2.18
C THR A 899 -38.08 19.74 -1.43
N TYR A 900 -38.46 19.87 -0.15
CA TYR A 900 -38.79 18.75 0.71
C TYR A 900 -39.97 17.93 0.17
N HIS A 901 -39.77 16.63 0.01
CA HIS A 901 -40.69 15.69 -0.64
C HIS A 901 -41.20 16.10 -2.03
N ASN A 902 -40.51 17.01 -2.73
CA ASN A 902 -40.88 17.47 -4.07
C ASN A 902 -39.71 17.32 -5.06
N ILE A 903 -39.68 16.19 -5.76
CA ILE A 903 -38.59 15.87 -6.69
C ILE A 903 -38.51 16.84 -7.88
N TRP A 904 -39.63 17.37 -8.34
CA TRP A 904 -39.66 18.34 -9.45
C TRP A 904 -39.05 19.67 -9.02
N GLN A 905 -39.31 20.13 -7.79
CA GLN A 905 -38.64 21.31 -7.24
C GLN A 905 -37.15 21.02 -7.00
N ALA A 906 -36.77 19.85 -6.49
CA ALA A 906 -35.36 19.48 -6.34
C ALA A 906 -34.60 19.53 -7.69
N ILE A 907 -35.18 18.96 -8.76
CA ILE A 907 -34.64 19.01 -10.12
C ILE A 907 -34.54 20.46 -10.60
N ARG A 908 -35.60 21.26 -10.41
CA ARG A 908 -35.62 22.67 -10.83
C ARG A 908 -34.54 23.49 -10.13
N PHE A 909 -34.46 23.43 -8.81
CA PHE A 909 -33.47 24.17 -8.01
C PHE A 909 -32.05 23.80 -8.42
N TYR A 910 -31.73 22.51 -8.48
CA TYR A 910 -30.39 22.06 -8.85
C TYR A 910 -30.04 22.36 -10.31
N THR A 911 -31.02 22.34 -11.22
CA THR A 911 -30.80 22.71 -12.63
C THR A 911 -30.51 24.20 -12.78
N ILE A 912 -31.25 25.06 -12.07
CA ILE A 912 -31.01 26.52 -12.07
C ILE A 912 -29.62 26.80 -11.49
N ASP A 913 -29.27 26.14 -10.40
CA ASP A 913 -27.96 26.26 -9.75
C ASP A 913 -26.80 25.84 -10.66
N ALA A 914 -26.92 24.67 -11.31
CA ALA A 914 -25.97 24.23 -12.31
C ALA A 914 -25.90 25.18 -13.51
N SER A 915 -27.03 25.78 -13.93
CA SER A 915 -27.09 26.70 -15.07
C SER A 915 -26.41 28.03 -14.79
N GLN A 916 -26.54 28.56 -13.57
CA GLN A 916 -25.86 29.78 -13.13
C GLN A 916 -24.37 29.54 -12.88
N THR A 917 -23.99 28.30 -12.54
CA THR A 917 -22.59 27.94 -12.35
C THR A 917 -21.82 27.68 -13.66
N ILE A 918 -22.45 26.98 -14.62
CA ILE A 918 -21.82 26.53 -15.87
C ILE A 918 -22.08 27.51 -17.03
N GLY A 919 -23.20 28.25 -16.99
CA GLY A 919 -23.74 29.00 -18.11
C GLY A 919 -24.72 28.17 -18.93
N ILE A 920 -25.90 28.74 -19.24
CA ILE A 920 -27.01 28.00 -19.86
C ILE A 920 -26.66 27.38 -21.21
N VAL A 921 -25.85 28.07 -22.02
CA VAL A 921 -25.40 27.58 -23.33
C VAL A 921 -24.49 26.35 -23.18
N LEU A 922 -23.52 26.42 -22.27
CA LEU A 922 -22.59 25.32 -22.02
C LEU A 922 -23.27 24.13 -21.36
N LEU A 923 -24.23 24.37 -20.46
CA LEU A 923 -25.05 23.31 -19.88
C LEU A 923 -25.89 22.60 -20.95
N ALA A 924 -26.51 23.35 -21.87
CA ALA A 924 -27.25 22.78 -22.99
C ALA A 924 -26.33 21.96 -23.92
N LEU A 925 -25.15 22.47 -24.26
CA LEU A 925 -24.16 21.74 -25.06
C LEU A 925 -23.68 20.46 -24.35
N ALA A 926 -23.45 20.52 -23.03
CA ALA A 926 -23.12 19.33 -22.25
C ALA A 926 -24.26 18.29 -22.25
N ALA A 927 -25.51 18.72 -22.14
CA ALA A 927 -26.67 17.85 -22.24
C ALA A 927 -26.80 17.20 -23.62
N VAL A 928 -26.55 17.95 -24.70
CA VAL A 928 -26.49 17.41 -26.06
C VAL A 928 -25.35 16.39 -26.19
N GLY A 929 -24.15 16.72 -25.69
CA GLY A 929 -23.02 15.81 -25.65
C GLY A 929 -23.30 14.52 -24.88
N PHE A 930 -24.01 14.62 -23.76
CA PHE A 930 -24.47 13.48 -22.96
C PHE A 930 -25.48 12.60 -23.72
N ILE A 931 -26.54 13.20 -24.26
CA ILE A 931 -27.56 12.47 -25.03
C ILE A 931 -26.91 11.77 -26.22
N TRP A 932 -26.07 12.49 -26.96
CA TRP A 932 -25.31 11.93 -28.08
C TRP A 932 -24.44 10.75 -27.64
N PHE A 933 -23.68 10.90 -26.55
CA PHE A 933 -22.84 9.86 -26.01
C PHE A 933 -23.64 8.58 -25.70
N ILE A 934 -24.81 8.70 -25.05
CA ILE A 934 -25.69 7.55 -24.76
C ILE A 934 -26.22 6.90 -26.05
N LEU A 935 -26.69 7.71 -27.01
CA LEU A 935 -27.25 7.21 -28.27
C LEU A 935 -26.20 6.49 -29.13
N HIS A 936 -24.98 7.05 -29.19
CA HIS A 936 -23.91 6.54 -30.05
C HIS A 936 -23.15 5.36 -29.42
N HIS A 937 -22.84 5.42 -28.12
CA HIS A 937 -22.08 4.36 -27.44
C HIS A 937 -22.97 3.25 -26.87
N ARG A 938 -24.30 3.39 -26.92
CA ARG A 938 -25.30 2.47 -26.33
C ARG A 938 -24.99 2.18 -24.85
N PHE A 939 -25.69 1.22 -24.24
CA PHE A 939 -25.38 0.75 -22.88
C PHE A 939 -24.18 -0.21 -22.87
N THR A 940 -22.98 0.29 -23.18
CA THR A 940 -21.73 -0.47 -23.07
C THR A 940 -21.08 -0.26 -21.70
N PRO A 941 -20.13 -1.13 -21.27
CA PRO A 941 -19.41 -0.92 -20.02
C PRO A 941 -18.71 0.44 -19.93
N THR A 942 -18.15 0.92 -21.06
CA THR A 942 -17.50 2.23 -21.15
C THR A 942 -18.48 3.37 -20.91
N THR A 943 -19.73 3.25 -21.39
CA THR A 943 -20.81 4.20 -21.11
C THR A 943 -21.07 4.30 -19.61
N PHE A 944 -21.25 3.17 -18.93
CA PHE A 944 -21.45 3.14 -17.48
C PHE A 944 -20.24 3.69 -16.71
N ALA A 945 -19.02 3.51 -17.22
CA ALA A 945 -17.84 4.10 -16.61
C ALA A 945 -17.84 5.63 -16.66
N ALA A 946 -18.27 6.22 -17.78
CA ALA A 946 -18.42 7.67 -17.89
C ALA A 946 -19.56 8.22 -17.01
N LEU A 947 -20.61 7.43 -16.75
CA LEU A 947 -21.72 7.82 -15.86
C LEU A 947 -21.29 8.03 -14.40
N VAL A 948 -20.12 7.52 -13.97
CA VAL A 948 -19.59 7.76 -12.62
C VAL A 948 -19.37 9.25 -12.35
N PHE A 949 -19.04 10.04 -13.38
CA PHE A 949 -18.87 11.50 -13.23
C PHE A 949 -20.18 12.22 -12.89
N LEU A 950 -21.33 11.57 -13.11
CA LEU A 950 -22.65 12.11 -12.79
C LEU A 950 -23.12 11.73 -11.37
N MET A 951 -22.35 10.98 -10.57
CA MET A 951 -22.77 10.56 -9.21
C MET A 951 -23.18 11.71 -8.26
N PRO A 952 -22.63 12.93 -8.33
CA PRO A 952 -23.14 14.06 -7.54
C PRO A 952 -24.60 14.40 -7.82
N LEU A 953 -25.09 14.25 -9.06
CA LEU A 953 -26.46 14.58 -9.45
C LEU A 953 -27.52 13.79 -8.65
N PRO A 954 -27.56 12.45 -8.65
CA PRO A 954 -28.54 11.70 -7.86
C PRO A 954 -28.38 11.94 -6.35
N PHE A 955 -27.17 12.21 -5.86
CA PHE A 955 -26.93 12.53 -4.46
C PHE A 955 -27.60 13.84 -4.02
N TYR A 956 -27.35 14.94 -4.74
CA TYR A 956 -27.92 16.24 -4.38
C TYR A 956 -29.44 16.27 -4.59
N LEU A 957 -29.96 15.61 -5.64
CA LEU A 957 -31.41 15.47 -5.82
C LEU A 957 -32.06 14.71 -4.66
N ALA A 958 -31.47 13.60 -4.22
CA ALA A 958 -31.96 12.85 -3.06
C ALA A 958 -31.84 13.65 -1.75
N SER A 959 -30.75 14.41 -1.58
CA SER A 959 -30.50 15.23 -0.38
C SER A 959 -31.48 16.41 -0.29
N LEU A 960 -31.77 17.08 -1.42
CA LEU A 960 -32.79 18.14 -1.52
C LEU A 960 -34.20 17.61 -1.30
N TYR A 961 -34.52 16.45 -1.87
CA TYR A 961 -35.82 15.81 -1.71
C TYR A 961 -36.06 15.39 -0.24
N SER A 962 -35.03 14.86 0.43
CA SER A 962 -35.12 14.43 1.82
C SER A 962 -35.00 15.58 2.84
N GLY A 963 -34.69 16.80 2.40
CA GLY A 963 -34.47 17.94 3.30
C GLY A 963 -33.22 17.81 4.17
N ASN A 964 -32.21 17.06 3.68
CA ASN A 964 -30.87 17.00 4.27
C ASN A 964 -29.92 18.03 3.65
N ALA A 965 -30.29 18.57 2.48
CA ALA A 965 -29.66 19.72 1.87
C ALA A 965 -30.74 20.74 1.49
N ILE A 966 -30.34 22.01 1.46
CA ILE A 966 -31.18 23.14 1.05
C ILE A 966 -30.39 24.02 0.08
N ILE A 967 -31.06 24.55 -0.93
CA ILE A 967 -30.53 25.57 -1.84
C ILE A 967 -31.53 26.71 -1.85
N TRP A 968 -31.05 27.94 -1.68
CA TRP A 968 -31.82 29.14 -1.95
C TRP A 968 -31.12 29.94 -3.04
N ILE A 969 -31.84 30.17 -4.14
CA ILE A 969 -31.27 30.77 -5.35
C ILE A 969 -32.29 31.68 -6.04
N PRO A 970 -31.89 32.89 -6.46
CA PRO A 970 -32.78 33.79 -7.18
C PRO A 970 -33.34 33.12 -8.44
N GLY A 971 -34.66 33.21 -8.64
CA GLY A 971 -35.38 32.60 -9.77
C GLY A 971 -35.95 31.20 -9.52
N ALA A 972 -35.47 30.47 -8.51
CA ALA A 972 -36.08 29.21 -8.06
C ALA A 972 -36.99 29.41 -6.85
N ASN A 973 -36.60 30.34 -5.94
CA ASN A 973 -37.35 30.67 -4.73
C ASN A 973 -38.79 31.15 -5.06
N PRO A 974 -39.79 30.86 -4.20
CA PRO A 974 -41.16 31.35 -4.39
C PRO A 974 -41.26 32.89 -4.43
N PRO A 975 -42.21 33.47 -5.19
CA PRO A 975 -42.46 34.91 -5.19
C PRO A 975 -42.81 35.40 -3.78
N GLY A 976 -42.11 36.44 -3.29
CA GLY A 976 -42.29 36.98 -1.93
C GLY A 976 -41.45 36.32 -0.84
N ALA A 977 -40.68 35.27 -1.15
CA ALA A 977 -39.62 34.82 -0.25
C ALA A 977 -38.53 35.91 -0.15
N SER A 978 -38.17 36.30 1.07
CA SER A 978 -37.00 37.15 1.33
C SER A 978 -35.80 36.56 0.58
N VAL A 979 -35.17 37.33 -0.30
CA VAL A 979 -34.09 36.86 -1.19
C VAL A 979 -32.86 36.52 -0.34
N TYR A 980 -32.63 35.25 -0.05
CA TYR A 980 -31.40 34.73 0.59
C TYR A 980 -30.68 33.84 -0.43
N MET A 981 -29.42 34.14 -0.78
CA MET A 981 -28.54 33.21 -1.52
C MET A 981 -27.90 32.26 -0.51
N TYR A 982 -28.06 30.95 -0.66
CA TYR A 982 -27.51 29.97 0.27
C TYR A 982 -27.30 28.59 -0.39
N ASN A 983 -26.13 28.00 -0.18
CA ASN A 983 -25.70 26.68 -0.68
C ASN A 983 -25.74 26.52 -2.22
N VAL A 984 -25.63 27.61 -2.97
CA VAL A 984 -25.57 27.63 -4.45
C VAL A 984 -24.24 27.05 -4.99
N ARG A 985 -23.26 26.78 -4.13
CA ARG A 985 -22.03 26.07 -4.52
C ARG A 985 -22.24 24.61 -4.94
N TYR A 986 -23.39 23.98 -4.66
CA TYR A 986 -23.64 22.58 -5.03
C TYR A 986 -23.65 22.36 -6.56
N GLY A 987 -24.12 23.34 -7.33
CA GLY A 987 -24.09 23.34 -8.79
C GLY A 987 -22.68 23.22 -9.39
N ALA A 988 -21.64 23.62 -8.66
CA ALA A 988 -20.25 23.51 -9.11
C ALA A 988 -19.80 22.07 -9.36
N GLN A 989 -20.40 21.08 -8.68
CA GLN A 989 -20.10 19.67 -8.90
C GLN A 989 -20.49 19.19 -10.31
N MET A 990 -21.38 19.89 -11.01
CA MET A 990 -21.76 19.59 -12.39
C MET A 990 -20.75 20.08 -13.44
N VAL A 991 -19.78 20.93 -13.07
CA VAL A 991 -18.78 21.44 -14.02
C VAL A 991 -17.90 20.31 -14.56
N LEU A 992 -17.52 19.35 -13.71
CA LEU A 992 -16.74 18.17 -14.10
C LEU A 992 -17.43 17.32 -15.18
N PRO A 993 -18.65 16.77 -14.96
CA PRO A 993 -19.33 16.01 -15.99
C PRO A 993 -19.67 16.86 -17.22
N ALA A 994 -20.01 18.14 -17.07
CA ALA A 994 -20.27 19.01 -18.21
C ALA A 994 -19.04 19.16 -19.13
N ALA A 995 -17.86 19.38 -18.54
CA ALA A 995 -16.60 19.49 -19.28
C ALA A 995 -16.23 18.18 -19.98
N LEU A 996 -16.51 17.03 -19.35
CA LEU A 996 -16.30 15.71 -19.96
C LEU A 996 -17.19 15.51 -21.20
N PHE A 997 -18.49 15.79 -21.10
CA PHE A 997 -19.43 15.59 -22.21
C PHE A 997 -19.26 16.64 -23.33
N ILE A 998 -18.84 17.86 -22.98
CA ILE A 998 -18.41 18.84 -23.99
C ILE A 998 -17.17 18.33 -24.73
N SER A 999 -16.19 17.74 -24.03
CA SER A 999 -15.02 17.13 -24.69
C SER A 999 -15.42 16.08 -25.74
N ILE A 1000 -16.43 15.27 -25.43
CA ILE A 1000 -16.98 14.25 -26.35
C ILE A 1000 -17.65 14.92 -27.56
N LEU A 1001 -18.46 15.95 -27.31
CA LEU A 1001 -19.12 16.70 -28.39
C LEU A 1001 -18.11 17.36 -29.34
N VAL A 1002 -16.97 17.85 -28.83
CA VAL A 1002 -15.90 18.47 -29.63
C VAL A 1002 -15.34 17.51 -30.67
N GLU A 1003 -15.12 16.26 -30.29
CA GLU A 1003 -14.56 15.25 -31.18
C GLU A 1003 -15.55 14.87 -32.28
N GLU A 1004 -16.83 14.73 -31.93
CA GLU A 1004 -17.87 14.35 -32.89
C GLU A 1004 -18.19 15.47 -33.88
N ALA A 1005 -18.17 16.73 -33.44
CA ALA A 1005 -18.25 17.87 -34.36
C ALA A 1005 -17.08 17.87 -35.38
N SER A 1006 -15.95 17.26 -35.02
CA SER A 1006 -14.77 17.16 -35.88
C SER A 1006 -14.75 15.94 -36.82
N SER A 1007 -15.65 14.95 -36.61
CA SER A 1007 -15.76 13.73 -37.42
C SER A 1007 -16.66 13.89 -38.67
N ILE A 1008 -17.37 15.01 -38.78
CA ILE A 1008 -18.18 15.39 -39.96
C ILE A 1008 -17.24 15.64 -41.17
N PRO A 1009 -17.50 15.07 -42.37
CA PRO A 1009 -16.55 14.98 -43.50
C PRO A 1009 -16.11 16.32 -44.17
N LEU A 1010 -16.50 17.48 -43.62
CA LEU A 1010 -16.03 18.80 -44.07
C LEU A 1010 -14.72 19.17 -43.36
N LYS A 1011 -13.58 18.75 -43.92
CA LYS A 1011 -12.21 18.95 -43.37
C LYS A 1011 -11.84 20.38 -42.94
N HIS A 1012 -12.51 21.42 -43.47
CA HIS A 1012 -12.25 22.82 -43.10
C HIS A 1012 -13.15 23.32 -41.94
N PHE A 1013 -14.26 22.64 -41.65
CA PHE A 1013 -15.18 23.00 -40.55
C PHE A 1013 -14.79 22.39 -39.20
N SER A 1014 -14.02 21.30 -39.18
CA SER A 1014 -13.66 20.60 -37.94
C SER A 1014 -12.73 21.41 -37.03
N SER A 1015 -11.75 22.13 -37.61
CA SER A 1015 -10.86 23.03 -36.85
C SER A 1015 -11.57 24.32 -36.44
N LEU A 1016 -12.43 24.86 -37.31
CA LEU A 1016 -13.23 26.05 -37.03
C LEU A 1016 -14.23 25.80 -35.89
N GLY A 1017 -14.88 24.62 -35.86
CA GLY A 1017 -15.79 24.24 -34.77
C GLY A 1017 -15.11 24.11 -33.42
N GLN A 1018 -13.87 23.59 -33.40
CA GLN A 1018 -13.04 23.51 -32.19
C GLN A 1018 -12.65 24.89 -31.65
N VAL A 1019 -12.26 25.81 -32.54
CA VAL A 1019 -11.95 27.21 -32.19
C VAL A 1019 -13.19 27.94 -31.71
N LEU A 1020 -14.32 27.77 -32.40
CA LEU A 1020 -15.59 28.39 -32.04
C LEU A 1020 -16.07 27.91 -30.67
N LEU A 1021 -15.94 26.62 -30.36
CA LEU A 1021 -16.33 26.10 -29.06
C LEU A 1021 -15.38 26.56 -27.94
N ALA A 1022 -14.07 26.62 -28.18
CA ALA A 1022 -13.14 27.24 -27.24
C ALA A 1022 -13.48 28.73 -27.00
N ALA A 1023 -13.87 29.46 -28.05
CA ALA A 1023 -14.35 30.83 -27.93
C ALA A 1023 -15.66 30.91 -27.13
N VAL A 1024 -16.62 30.00 -27.36
CA VAL A 1024 -17.87 29.92 -26.58
C VAL A 1024 -17.58 29.67 -25.09
N ILE A 1025 -16.65 28.78 -24.76
CA ILE A 1025 -16.22 28.53 -23.37
C ILE A 1025 -15.67 29.81 -22.74
N LEU A 1026 -14.77 30.52 -23.44
CA LEU A 1026 -14.16 31.75 -22.94
C LEU A 1026 -15.19 32.89 -22.81
N VAL A 1027 -16.06 33.06 -23.80
CA VAL A 1027 -17.12 34.08 -23.79
C VAL A 1027 -18.11 33.81 -22.67
N GLN A 1028 -18.58 32.57 -22.49
CA GLN A 1028 -19.48 32.23 -21.38
C GLN A 1028 -18.80 32.39 -20.03
N SER A 1029 -17.53 32.00 -19.90
CA SER A 1029 -16.77 32.23 -18.65
C SER A 1029 -16.66 33.72 -18.33
N PHE A 1030 -16.43 34.57 -19.35
CA PHE A 1030 -16.43 36.03 -19.21
C PHE A 1030 -17.81 36.60 -18.88
N LEU A 1031 -18.89 36.08 -19.48
CA LEU A 1031 -20.26 36.49 -19.16
C LEU A 1031 -20.62 36.15 -17.72
N ILE A 1032 -20.27 34.95 -17.24
CA ILE A 1032 -20.48 34.57 -15.83
C ILE A 1032 -19.67 35.50 -14.92
N ALA A 1033 -18.40 35.77 -15.25
CA ALA A 1033 -17.58 36.68 -14.45
C ALA A 1033 -18.13 38.12 -14.42
N SER A 1034 -18.73 38.60 -15.51
CA SER A 1034 -19.27 39.97 -15.60
C SER A 1034 -20.69 40.13 -15.06
N GLN A 1035 -21.53 39.10 -15.13
CA GLN A 1035 -22.89 39.10 -14.55
C GLN A 1035 -22.89 38.82 -13.05
N GLY A 1036 -21.78 38.31 -12.51
CA GLY A 1036 -21.59 37.99 -11.11
C GLY A 1036 -21.34 36.49 -10.90
N ILE A 1037 -20.23 36.19 -10.24
CA ILE A 1037 -19.85 34.81 -9.91
C ILE A 1037 -20.73 34.37 -8.75
N ILE A 1038 -21.67 33.46 -8.99
CA ILE A 1038 -22.70 33.12 -8.00
C ILE A 1038 -22.13 32.57 -6.68
N SER A 1039 -21.06 31.77 -6.73
CA SER A 1039 -20.38 31.33 -5.51
C SER A 1039 -19.72 32.50 -4.77
N LEU A 1040 -19.19 33.51 -5.47
CA LEU A 1040 -18.66 34.70 -4.81
C LEU A 1040 -19.79 35.54 -4.19
N GLN A 1041 -20.87 35.74 -4.93
CA GLN A 1041 -22.04 36.50 -4.48
C GLN A 1041 -22.69 35.87 -3.24
N GLU A 1042 -22.75 34.53 -3.17
CA GLU A 1042 -23.18 33.80 -1.98
C GLU A 1042 -22.31 34.16 -0.77
N GLY A 1043 -20.99 34.06 -0.89
CA GLY A 1043 -20.08 34.41 0.20
C GLY A 1043 -20.14 35.89 0.58
N GLN A 1044 -20.23 36.78 -0.41
CA GLN A 1044 -20.38 38.22 -0.17
C GLN A 1044 -21.71 38.54 0.52
N TYR A 1045 -22.80 37.83 0.18
CA TYR A 1045 -24.10 38.00 0.83
C TYR A 1045 -24.09 37.47 2.27
N GLU A 1046 -23.52 36.28 2.48
CA GLU A 1046 -23.35 35.70 3.82
C GLU A 1046 -22.52 36.63 4.72
N TYR A 1047 -21.44 37.21 4.19
CA TYR A 1047 -20.58 38.16 4.91
C TYR A 1047 -21.22 39.55 5.10
N ALA A 1048 -21.83 40.13 4.06
CA ALA A 1048 -22.43 41.48 4.12
C ALA A 1048 -23.69 41.56 4.97
N CYS A 1049 -24.41 40.43 5.17
CA CYS A 1049 -25.61 40.38 6.00
C CYS A 1049 -25.34 40.01 7.46
N ILE A 1050 -24.07 39.92 7.84
CA ILE A 1050 -23.68 39.94 9.24
C ILE A 1050 -23.73 41.41 9.71
N ALA A 1051 -24.68 41.73 10.58
CA ALA A 1051 -24.74 43.03 11.25
C ALA A 1051 -23.36 43.37 11.86
N GLN A 1052 -22.95 44.65 11.77
CA GLN A 1052 -21.69 45.16 12.30
C GLN A 1052 -21.38 44.50 13.65
N ARG A 1053 -20.34 43.66 13.69
CA ARG A 1053 -19.98 42.88 14.88
C ARG A 1053 -19.18 43.77 15.82
N ASN A 1054 -19.86 44.70 16.48
CA ASN A 1054 -19.26 45.61 17.46
C ASN A 1054 -18.40 44.86 18.48
N ILE A 1055 -18.76 43.62 18.83
CA ILE A 1055 -17.96 42.73 19.70
C ILE A 1055 -16.62 42.35 19.06
N VAL A 1056 -16.59 41.94 17.78
CA VAL A 1056 -15.35 41.57 17.09
C VAL A 1056 -14.44 42.78 16.94
N GLU A 1057 -14.99 43.94 16.59
CA GLU A 1057 -14.24 45.20 16.53
C GLU A 1057 -13.62 45.52 17.89
N TYR A 1058 -14.42 45.46 18.96
CA TYR A 1058 -13.95 45.73 20.31
C TYR A 1058 -12.89 44.73 20.80
N LEU A 1059 -13.05 43.43 20.53
CA LEU A 1059 -12.02 42.46 20.83
C LEU A 1059 -10.76 42.73 19.99
N ALA A 1060 -10.89 43.15 18.74
CA ALA A 1060 -9.73 43.54 17.94
C ALA A 1060 -9.01 44.77 18.54
N GLU A 1061 -9.69 45.68 19.21
CA GLU A 1061 -9.12 46.89 19.84
C GLU A 1061 -8.63 46.67 21.28
N HIS A 1062 -9.27 45.78 22.04
CA HIS A 1062 -9.11 45.71 23.50
C HIS A 1062 -8.81 44.32 24.06
N TYR A 1063 -8.76 43.28 23.23
CA TYR A 1063 -8.47 41.93 23.71
C TYR A 1063 -7.04 41.81 24.22
N ASP A 1064 -6.92 41.42 25.49
CA ASP A 1064 -5.70 41.31 26.29
C ASP A 1064 -5.12 39.89 26.35
N GLU A 1065 -5.59 39.00 25.48
CA GLU A 1065 -5.27 37.55 25.47
C GLU A 1065 -5.83 36.75 26.66
N GLY A 1066 -6.73 37.34 27.45
CA GLY A 1066 -7.50 36.62 28.48
C GLY A 1066 -8.41 35.54 27.89
N LYS A 1067 -8.75 34.51 28.67
CA LYS A 1067 -9.60 33.42 28.20
C LYS A 1067 -11.04 33.88 27.99
N ILE A 1068 -11.66 33.40 26.93
CA ILE A 1068 -13.03 33.69 26.54
C ILE A 1068 -13.90 32.45 26.75
N LEU A 1069 -14.99 32.58 27.50
CA LEU A 1069 -16.05 31.57 27.57
C LEU A 1069 -17.13 31.89 26.53
N GLU A 1070 -17.40 30.96 25.61
CA GLU A 1070 -18.46 31.12 24.62
C GLU A 1070 -19.04 29.79 24.13
N ASN A 1071 -20.30 29.78 23.68
CA ASN A 1071 -20.79 28.72 22.82
C ASN A 1071 -20.58 29.11 21.35
N MET A 1072 -19.67 28.41 20.67
CA MET A 1072 -19.21 28.83 19.34
C MET A 1072 -20.32 28.82 18.27
N PHE A 1073 -21.44 28.15 18.52
CA PHE A 1073 -22.56 28.06 17.59
C PHE A 1073 -23.57 29.20 17.77
N THR A 1074 -23.90 29.59 19.02
CA THR A 1074 -24.85 30.66 19.29
C THR A 1074 -24.24 32.06 19.20
N THR A 1075 -22.94 32.20 19.51
CA THR A 1075 -22.23 33.49 19.48
C THR A 1075 -21.68 33.80 18.10
N GLN A 1076 -21.25 32.78 17.34
CA GLN A 1076 -20.67 32.86 15.99
C GLN A 1076 -19.45 33.80 15.87
N VAL A 1077 -18.76 34.11 16.96
CA VAL A 1077 -17.54 34.93 16.96
C VAL A 1077 -16.33 34.02 16.73
N ASP A 1078 -15.53 34.25 15.67
CA ASP A 1078 -14.33 33.45 15.40
C ASP A 1078 -13.05 34.22 15.82
N PRO A 1079 -12.13 33.59 16.58
CA PRO A 1079 -10.82 34.16 16.89
C PRO A 1079 -10.01 34.64 15.69
N VAL A 1080 -10.23 34.06 14.51
CA VAL A 1080 -9.60 34.50 13.26
C VAL A 1080 -9.94 35.96 12.94
N GLU A 1081 -11.17 36.40 13.24
CA GLU A 1081 -11.67 37.73 12.87
C GLU A 1081 -10.99 38.85 13.69
N PHE A 1082 -10.69 38.60 14.97
CA PHE A 1082 -10.01 39.58 15.84
C PHE A 1082 -8.53 39.24 16.13
N LYS A 1083 -7.96 38.28 15.37
CA LYS A 1083 -6.58 37.77 15.54
C LYS A 1083 -6.28 37.22 16.94
N GLY A 1084 -7.28 36.62 17.58
CA GLY A 1084 -7.13 35.91 18.85
C GLY A 1084 -6.43 34.55 18.70
N SER A 1085 -6.04 33.97 19.84
CA SER A 1085 -5.55 32.60 19.91
C SER A 1085 -6.69 31.64 20.27
N PHE A 1086 -6.83 30.56 19.49
CA PHE A 1086 -7.86 29.55 19.74
C PHE A 1086 -7.63 28.76 21.05
N LYS A 1087 -6.41 28.78 21.61
CA LYS A 1087 -6.11 28.27 22.96
C LYS A 1087 -6.81 29.03 24.09
N SER A 1088 -7.16 30.28 23.84
CA SER A 1088 -7.80 31.15 24.82
C SER A 1088 -9.31 30.97 24.86
N ILE A 1089 -9.88 30.22 23.91
CA ILE A 1089 -11.32 29.99 23.84
C ILE A 1089 -11.66 28.71 24.62
N ILE A 1090 -12.53 28.86 25.62
CA ILE A 1090 -13.20 27.77 26.31
C ILE A 1090 -14.62 27.67 25.75
N TYR A 1091 -14.89 26.57 25.06
CA TYR A 1091 -16.17 26.27 24.43
C TYR A 1091 -16.58 24.82 24.69
N GLU A 1092 -17.75 24.37 24.21
CA GLU A 1092 -18.27 23.01 24.48
C GLU A 1092 -17.27 21.88 24.15
N GLY A 1093 -16.39 22.07 23.16
CA GLY A 1093 -15.34 21.12 22.79
C GLY A 1093 -14.13 21.08 23.73
N SER A 1094 -14.07 21.99 24.71
CA SER A 1094 -13.02 22.06 25.75
C SER A 1094 -13.27 21.10 26.93
N GLY A 1095 -14.37 20.33 26.90
CA GLY A 1095 -14.66 19.25 27.84
C GLY A 1095 -14.76 19.71 29.29
N GLN A 1096 -13.84 19.25 30.16
CA GLN A 1096 -13.89 19.58 31.59
C GLN A 1096 -13.66 21.07 31.88
N LEU A 1097 -12.83 21.75 31.08
CA LEU A 1097 -12.58 23.19 31.24
C LEU A 1097 -13.87 23.99 30.99
N TRP A 1098 -14.68 23.57 30.02
CA TRP A 1098 -15.99 24.15 29.75
C TRP A 1098 -16.95 24.00 30.93
N LEU A 1099 -17.07 22.78 31.47
CA LEU A 1099 -17.93 22.53 32.63
C LEU A 1099 -17.48 23.32 33.87
N GLN A 1100 -16.17 23.48 34.08
CA GLN A 1100 -15.61 24.30 35.16
C GLN A 1100 -15.92 25.78 34.97
N ALA A 1101 -15.76 26.29 33.75
CA ALA A 1101 -16.03 27.68 33.43
C ALA A 1101 -17.52 28.03 33.51
N LEU A 1102 -18.43 27.12 33.11
CA LEU A 1102 -19.88 27.30 33.30
C LEU A 1102 -20.27 27.33 34.78
N LYS A 1103 -19.60 26.54 35.64
CA LYS A 1103 -19.92 26.46 37.07
C LYS A 1103 -19.34 27.62 37.88
N ASN A 1104 -18.11 28.05 37.56
CA ASN A 1104 -17.43 29.16 38.23
C ASN A 1104 -16.58 29.97 37.23
N PRO A 1105 -17.21 30.91 36.51
CA PRO A 1105 -16.55 31.64 35.43
C PRO A 1105 -15.42 32.54 35.92
N ALA A 1106 -15.59 33.19 37.09
CA ALA A 1106 -14.60 34.14 37.62
C ALA A 1106 -13.23 33.50 37.93
N ASN A 1107 -13.16 32.19 38.17
CA ASN A 1107 -11.89 31.49 38.39
C ASN A 1107 -11.28 30.94 37.09
N SER A 1108 -12.01 30.99 35.99
CA SER A 1108 -11.70 30.22 34.78
C SER A 1108 -11.43 31.09 33.55
N VAL A 1109 -12.09 32.26 33.47
CA VAL A 1109 -12.06 33.13 32.29
C VAL A 1109 -12.06 34.62 32.64
N GLU A 1110 -11.55 35.42 31.71
CA GLU A 1110 -11.50 36.88 31.77
C GLU A 1110 -12.63 37.52 30.97
N TRP A 1111 -13.10 36.84 29.92
CA TRP A 1111 -14.16 37.30 29.02
C TRP A 1111 -15.30 36.29 28.92
N ILE A 1112 -16.53 36.76 28.75
CA ILE A 1112 -17.70 35.91 28.53
C ILE A 1112 -18.53 36.48 27.39
N LEU A 1113 -18.78 35.64 26.38
CA LEU A 1113 -19.79 35.87 25.36
C LEU A 1113 -21.02 35.01 25.67
N VAL A 1114 -22.18 35.64 25.65
CA VAL A 1114 -23.45 34.97 25.96
C VAL A 1114 -24.58 35.62 25.18
N ASN A 1115 -25.53 34.82 24.69
CA ASN A 1115 -26.77 35.28 24.07
C ASN A 1115 -27.98 34.91 24.95
N PRO A 1116 -28.41 35.81 25.87
CA PRO A 1116 -29.54 35.54 26.77
C PRO A 1116 -30.88 35.37 26.03
N ASP A 1117 -31.01 35.95 24.84
CA ASP A 1117 -32.24 35.89 24.03
C ASP A 1117 -32.39 34.55 23.31
N ASN A 1118 -31.33 33.73 23.26
CA ASN A 1118 -31.34 32.40 22.67
C ASN A 1118 -31.50 31.33 23.76
N HIS A 1119 -32.69 30.76 23.91
CA HIS A 1119 -32.98 29.71 24.89
C HIS A 1119 -32.14 28.44 24.73
N ASN A 1120 -31.49 28.24 23.57
CA ASN A 1120 -30.60 27.11 23.32
C ASN A 1120 -29.11 27.43 23.58
N ASP A 1121 -28.77 28.65 24.00
CA ASP A 1121 -27.40 29.00 24.38
C ASP A 1121 -27.04 28.36 25.74
N PRO A 1122 -26.11 27.38 25.76
CA PRO A 1122 -25.76 26.70 27.00
C PRO A 1122 -25.07 27.60 28.03
N VAL A 1123 -24.40 28.68 27.60
CA VAL A 1123 -23.81 29.68 28.52
C VAL A 1123 -24.93 30.44 29.21
N ALA A 1124 -25.95 30.88 28.46
CA ALA A 1124 -27.11 31.57 29.01
C ALA A 1124 -27.94 30.70 29.95
N GLN A 1125 -28.02 29.39 29.68
CA GLN A 1125 -28.72 28.43 30.54
C GLN A 1125 -28.05 28.25 31.92
N HIS A 1126 -26.73 28.42 32.01
CA HIS A 1126 -25.97 28.17 33.25
C HIS A 1126 -25.56 29.46 33.98
N ILE A 1127 -25.38 30.56 33.26
CA ILE A 1127 -24.91 31.84 33.81
C ILE A 1127 -26.06 32.85 33.77
N ASN A 1128 -26.60 33.18 34.96
CA ASN A 1128 -27.57 34.26 35.09
C ASN A 1128 -26.85 35.62 35.12
N VAL A 1129 -26.76 36.27 33.97
CA VAL A 1129 -26.12 37.59 33.76
C VAL A 1129 -26.77 38.71 34.57
N ASN A 1130 -28.01 38.55 35.03
CA ASN A 1130 -28.73 39.56 35.81
C ASN A 1130 -28.55 39.37 37.34
N SER A 1131 -27.79 38.36 37.77
CA SER A 1131 -27.56 38.11 39.20
C SER A 1131 -26.57 39.09 39.81
N VAL A 1132 -26.81 39.51 41.05
CA VAL A 1132 -25.89 40.40 41.81
C VAL A 1132 -24.50 39.77 41.96
N ALA A 1133 -24.44 38.45 42.16
CA ALA A 1133 -23.18 37.70 42.26
C ALA A 1133 -22.34 37.83 40.97
N PHE A 1134 -22.96 37.69 39.80
CA PHE A 1134 -22.27 37.83 38.51
C PHE A 1134 -21.82 39.27 38.25
N MET A 1135 -22.69 40.26 38.44
CA MET A 1135 -22.37 41.68 38.23
C MET A 1135 -21.30 42.21 39.19
N SER A 1136 -21.09 41.57 40.34
CA SER A 1136 -19.98 41.89 41.25
C SER A 1136 -18.60 41.44 40.74
N GLN A 1137 -18.57 40.56 39.73
CA GLN A 1137 -17.35 39.95 39.20
C GLN A 1137 -17.07 40.31 37.74
N PHE A 1138 -18.10 40.63 36.96
CA PHE A 1138 -18.01 40.95 35.55
C PHE A 1138 -18.78 42.23 35.22
N THR A 1139 -18.23 43.04 34.32
CA THR A 1139 -18.88 44.23 33.77
C THR A 1139 -19.27 44.00 32.32
N LEU A 1140 -20.44 44.48 31.92
CA LEU A 1140 -20.84 44.52 30.52
C LEU A 1140 -19.98 45.55 29.80
N VAL A 1141 -19.40 45.16 28.67
CA VAL A 1141 -18.51 46.01 27.88
C VAL A 1141 -19.13 46.38 26.54
N ILE A 1142 -19.74 45.40 25.86
CA ILE A 1142 -20.49 45.63 24.63
C ILE A 1142 -21.78 44.83 24.61
N ARG A 1143 -22.80 45.43 24.01
CA ARG A 1143 -24.05 44.79 23.57
C ARG A 1143 -24.13 44.84 22.05
N GLN A 1144 -24.36 43.70 21.41
CA GLN A 1144 -24.59 43.60 19.99
C GLN A 1144 -26.10 43.60 19.68
N ASN A 1145 -26.49 44.09 18.50
CA ASN A 1145 -27.88 44.26 18.09
C ASN A 1145 -28.69 42.95 17.99
N ASN A 1146 -28.01 41.80 17.93
CA ASN A 1146 -28.61 40.46 17.84
C ASN A 1146 -28.77 39.76 19.21
N GLY A 1147 -28.65 40.51 20.32
CA GLY A 1147 -28.84 40.00 21.68
C GLY A 1147 -27.56 39.47 22.35
N ILE A 1148 -26.45 39.37 21.62
CA ILE A 1148 -25.18 38.89 22.18
C ILE A 1148 -24.55 39.98 23.07
N LEU A 1149 -24.10 39.56 24.24
CA LEU A 1149 -23.45 40.41 25.24
C LEU A 1149 -21.99 39.97 25.45
N LEU A 1150 -21.07 40.94 25.51
CA LEU A 1150 -19.67 40.74 25.86
C LEU A 1150 -19.40 41.31 27.26
N TYR A 1151 -18.97 40.44 28.17
CA TYR A 1151 -18.57 40.80 29.52
C TYR A 1151 -17.06 40.64 29.71
N HIS A 1152 -16.48 41.50 30.55
CA HIS A 1152 -15.08 41.43 30.99
C HIS A 1152 -14.99 41.43 32.51
N ARG A 1153 -14.01 40.71 33.05
CA ARG A 1153 -13.81 40.54 34.49
C ARG A 1153 -13.41 41.86 35.17
N LEU A 1154 -13.92 42.09 36.38
CA LEU A 1154 -13.54 43.23 37.22
C LEU A 1154 -12.20 42.98 37.92
N GLY A 1155 -11.34 44.00 37.95
CA GLY A 1155 -10.05 43.97 38.66
C GLY A 1155 -8.86 43.41 37.86
N SER A 1156 -9.00 43.20 36.55
CA SER A 1156 -7.91 42.90 35.61
C SER A 1156 -7.09 44.15 35.25
N GLN A 1157 -5.91 43.92 34.64
CA GLN A 1157 -5.04 44.99 34.10
C GLN A 1157 -5.83 45.93 33.16
N PRO A 1158 -5.42 47.21 33.02
CA PRO A 1158 -6.05 48.09 32.04
C PRO A 1158 -6.00 47.46 30.64
N LEU A 1159 -7.15 47.42 29.98
CA LEU A 1159 -7.28 46.82 28.65
C LEU A 1159 -6.37 47.56 27.65
N PRO A 1160 -5.70 46.83 26.74
CA PRO A 1160 -4.96 47.46 25.66
C PRO A 1160 -5.90 48.33 24.83
N ASP A 1161 -5.36 49.39 24.24
CA ASP A 1161 -6.09 50.25 23.32
C ASP A 1161 -5.29 50.34 22.03
N ARG A 1162 -5.77 49.66 20.98
CA ARG A 1162 -5.14 49.62 19.66
C ARG A 1162 -6.19 49.90 18.58
N PRO A 1163 -5.82 50.55 17.47
CA PRO A 1163 -6.77 50.80 16.39
C PRO A 1163 -7.23 49.48 15.76
N ALA A 1164 -8.54 49.30 15.60
CA ALA A 1164 -9.03 48.13 14.89
C ALA A 1164 -8.51 48.14 13.44
N PRO A 1165 -8.17 46.96 12.88
CA PRO A 1165 -7.86 46.80 11.47
C PRO A 1165 -8.89 47.53 10.59
N PRO A 1166 -8.45 48.30 9.58
CA PRO A 1166 -9.37 48.99 8.67
C PRO A 1166 -10.40 48.05 8.02
N SER A 1167 -10.05 46.78 7.83
CA SER A 1167 -10.93 45.72 7.31
C SER A 1167 -12.15 45.43 8.19
N LEU A 1168 -12.08 45.71 9.50
CA LEU A 1168 -13.20 45.53 10.44
C LEU A 1168 -14.08 46.79 10.56
N LYS A 1169 -13.60 47.95 10.08
CA LYS A 1169 -14.29 49.25 10.20
C LYS A 1169 -15.14 49.64 8.99
N PHE A 1170 -15.18 48.82 7.93
CA PHE A 1170 -16.03 49.09 6.77
C PHE A 1170 -17.50 48.81 7.12
N ALA A 1171 -18.34 49.84 7.10
CA ALA A 1171 -19.79 49.72 7.26
C ALA A 1171 -20.39 48.92 6.09
N HIS A 1172 -20.91 47.73 6.38
CA HIS A 1172 -21.58 46.86 5.42
C HIS A 1172 -23.00 47.37 5.11
N HIS A 1173 -23.12 48.22 4.09
CA HIS A 1173 -24.35 48.95 3.73
C HIS A 1173 -25.35 48.21 2.82
N THR A 1174 -25.22 46.90 2.58
CA THR A 1174 -25.90 46.24 1.44
C THR A 1174 -26.89 45.11 1.78
N CYS A 1175 -27.53 45.13 2.95
CA CYS A 1175 -28.59 44.14 3.29
C CYS A 1175 -29.99 44.74 3.47
N THR A 1176 -30.34 45.68 2.59
CA THR A 1176 -31.73 46.14 2.37
C THR A 1176 -32.19 45.84 0.96
#